data_AF-A0A0B7H528-F1
#
_entry.id   AF-A0A0B7H528-F1
#
_cell.length_a   1.000
_cell.length_b   1.000
_cell.length_c   1.000
_cell.angle_alpha   90.00
_cell.angle_beta   90.00
_cell.angle_gamma   90.00
#
_symmetry.space_group_name_H-M   'P 1'
#
loop_
_entity.id
_entity.type
_entity.pdbx_description
1 polymer ?
#
loop_
_entity_poly.entity_id
_entity_poly.type
_entity_poly.pdbx_seq_one_letter_code
_entity_poly.pdbx_strand_id
1 'polypeptide(L)'
;MPNLRFNALKEVGLRKPVVITEKGKRSELFGKNVFNEEAMRQFMTSEAFESVMNSIHYGIKIDRKVADQVAAAMRDWAISKGATHYTHWFQPLTGTTAEKHDAFFEPVGRGKAIEKFGGGQLVQQESDASSFPNGGIRNTFEARGYTAWDPSSPPFVYGTTLCIPTIFISYTGEALDNKTPLLKAMAAIDQAATEVAKYFDKNVTKVTPTLGWEQEYFLVDKALANTRPDLILAGRTLLGQQAAKGQQLDDHYFGSIPDRVLSYMRDLEHECLLLGIPAKTRHNEVAPNQFELAPIFEEANLAVDQNSLLMDVMNKVAERHNFVVLFHEKPFAGVNGSGKHNNWSLATDTGVNLLAPGKTPMKNLQFLTFFICTIKAVCEYEELLRASVASASNDHRLGANEAPPAIVSVFIGEQLTKVLDELEDVSTGKLSPEEKTDLKLNVVGKIPDLFLDNTDRNRTSSFAFTGNKFEFRAVGSKANCGKPMAIINTIVAKQLIEFKKEVDHLIDNKGLKKDEAIFNALREYIKQSKKIRFEGDGYSEAWEKEAAKRGLSNNKTTPEALKANISEKAIALFEEMKVMTRVEIEARYEIELEEYTKNIQIEGRLIGDIARNHVVPTAVRYQNTLIENVKGLKEIFGNDYQGVADEQIELIKRISNHIKMIHSKVDAMIEARKEANKLISAEEKADAYCNKVKPFFDEIRYHCDKLETMVDDELWTLTKYRELLFTN
;
A
#
# COMPACT_ATOMS: atom_id res chain seq x y z
N MET A 1 -16.59 6.99 -39.76
CA MET A 1 -15.19 7.40 -39.46
C MET A 1 -14.69 6.54 -38.32
N PRO A 2 -13.43 6.07 -38.32
CA PRO A 2 -12.94 5.27 -37.22
C PRO A 2 -12.93 6.11 -35.93
N ASN A 3 -13.65 5.61 -34.94
CA ASN A 3 -13.67 6.16 -33.59
C ASN A 3 -12.29 5.96 -32.93
N LEU A 4 -11.94 6.80 -31.97
CA LEU A 4 -10.66 6.79 -31.24
C LEU A 4 -10.27 5.37 -30.76
N ARG A 5 -11.24 4.59 -30.28
CA ARG A 5 -11.08 3.17 -29.89
C ARG A 5 -10.47 2.28 -30.98
N PHE A 6 -11.00 2.32 -32.21
CA PHE A 6 -10.49 1.47 -33.29
C PHE A 6 -9.12 1.93 -33.81
N ASN A 7 -8.84 3.23 -33.73
CA ASN A 7 -7.49 3.73 -33.98
C ASN A 7 -6.50 3.21 -32.94
N ALA A 8 -6.89 3.20 -31.66
CA ALA A 8 -6.07 2.63 -30.59
C ALA A 8 -5.82 1.14 -30.78
N LEU A 9 -6.83 0.34 -31.12
CA LEU A 9 -6.68 -1.09 -31.42
C LEU A 9 -5.71 -1.36 -32.57
N LYS A 10 -5.80 -0.56 -33.65
CA LYS A 10 -4.86 -0.64 -34.77
C LYS A 10 -3.45 -0.29 -34.33
N GLU A 11 -3.28 0.71 -33.47
CA GLU A 11 -1.98 1.10 -32.92
C GLU A 11 -1.39 -0.02 -32.06
N VAL A 12 -2.18 -0.67 -31.20
CA VAL A 12 -1.72 -1.80 -30.37
C VAL A 12 -1.23 -2.95 -31.24
N GLY A 13 -1.95 -3.30 -32.30
CA GLY A 13 -1.54 -4.36 -33.24
C GLY A 13 -0.22 -4.10 -33.99
N LEU A 14 0.32 -2.88 -33.93
CA LEU A 14 1.60 -2.49 -34.52
C LEU A 14 2.74 -2.39 -33.49
N ARG A 15 2.44 -2.54 -32.20
CA ARG A 15 3.44 -2.42 -31.12
C ARG A 15 4.46 -3.54 -31.22
N LYS A 16 5.72 -3.18 -30.97
CA LYS A 16 6.83 -4.14 -30.84
C LYS A 16 7.44 -4.02 -29.43
N PRO A 17 7.91 -5.13 -28.84
CA PRO A 17 8.68 -5.07 -27.60
C PRO A 17 9.88 -4.13 -27.73
N VAL A 18 10.15 -3.33 -26.70
CA VAL A 18 11.34 -2.47 -26.65
C VAL A 18 12.57 -3.35 -26.45
N VAL A 19 13.65 -3.08 -27.18
CA VAL A 19 14.86 -3.89 -27.06
C VAL A 19 15.71 -3.38 -25.89
N ILE A 20 15.83 -4.19 -24.83
CA ILE A 20 16.66 -3.89 -23.67
C ILE A 20 18.03 -4.57 -23.81
N THR A 21 19.09 -3.77 -23.80
CA THR A 21 20.47 -4.26 -23.91
C THR A 21 21.12 -4.32 -22.53
N GLU A 22 21.24 -5.51 -21.97
CA GLU A 22 21.96 -5.75 -20.70
C GLU A 22 23.43 -6.08 -21.02
N LYS A 23 24.38 -5.28 -20.51
CA LYS A 23 25.82 -5.53 -20.62
C LYS A 23 26.40 -5.75 -19.22
N GLY A 24 27.27 -6.76 -19.07
CA GLY A 24 27.93 -7.06 -17.80
C GLY A 24 27.09 -7.91 -16.85
N LYS A 25 27.57 -8.06 -15.61
CA LYS A 25 26.86 -8.84 -14.58
C LYS A 25 25.86 -7.95 -13.85
N ARG A 26 24.66 -8.46 -13.55
CA ARG A 26 23.65 -7.73 -12.75
C ARG A 26 24.18 -7.28 -11.39
N SER A 27 25.10 -8.05 -10.79
CA SER A 27 25.78 -7.67 -9.54
C SER A 27 26.62 -6.39 -9.65
N GLU A 28 27.14 -6.06 -10.84
CA GLU A 28 27.93 -4.84 -11.07
C GLU A 28 27.04 -3.59 -11.25
N LEU A 29 25.73 -3.79 -11.47
CA LEU A 29 24.74 -2.72 -11.60
C LEU A 29 24.15 -2.33 -10.25
N PHE A 30 24.12 -3.26 -9.30
CA PHE A 30 23.42 -3.11 -8.04
C PHE A 30 23.94 -1.90 -7.24
N GLY A 31 23.04 -0.96 -6.94
CA GLY A 31 23.33 0.25 -6.17
C GLY A 31 24.27 1.24 -6.86
N LYS A 32 24.50 1.12 -8.17
CA LYS A 32 25.46 1.98 -8.89
C LYS A 32 25.07 3.46 -8.89
N ASN A 33 23.78 3.77 -8.77
CA ASN A 33 23.25 5.12 -8.66
C ASN A 33 22.84 5.47 -7.21
N VAL A 34 23.35 4.75 -6.22
CA VAL A 34 23.13 5.02 -4.79
C VAL A 34 24.43 5.46 -4.16
N PHE A 35 24.39 6.50 -3.31
CA PHE A 35 25.52 6.97 -2.54
C PHE A 35 25.74 6.06 -1.33
N ASN A 36 26.06 4.80 -1.61
CA ASN A 36 26.25 3.72 -0.65
C ASN A 36 27.63 3.82 0.04
N GLU A 37 27.92 2.89 0.96
CA GLU A 37 29.17 2.89 1.72
C GLU A 37 30.43 2.92 0.82
N GLU A 38 30.42 2.19 -0.30
CA GLU A 38 31.53 2.19 -1.26
C GLU A 38 31.74 3.59 -1.87
N ALA A 39 30.66 4.23 -2.33
CA ALA A 39 30.72 5.59 -2.85
C ALA A 39 31.13 6.59 -1.77
N MET A 40 30.62 6.46 -0.54
CA MET A 40 31.01 7.32 0.56
C MET A 40 32.51 7.19 0.86
N ARG A 41 33.06 5.97 0.90
CA ARG A 41 34.51 5.74 1.12
C ARG A 41 35.39 6.31 0.00
N GLN A 42 34.88 6.39 -1.23
CA GLN A 42 35.62 6.93 -2.37
C GLN A 42 35.63 8.46 -2.40
N PHE A 43 34.53 9.11 -2.00
CA PHE A 43 34.35 10.56 -2.18
C PHE A 43 34.47 11.36 -0.87
N MET A 44 34.26 10.76 0.30
CA MET A 44 34.32 11.44 1.59
C MET A 44 35.70 11.36 2.25
N THR A 45 35.98 12.32 3.14
CA THR A 45 37.06 12.20 4.12
C THR A 45 36.73 11.11 5.16
N SER A 46 37.74 10.55 5.82
CA SER A 46 37.51 9.55 6.89
C SER A 46 36.64 10.11 8.04
N GLU A 47 36.85 11.37 8.41
CA GLU A 47 36.04 12.05 9.44
C GLU A 47 34.57 12.18 9.04
N ALA A 48 34.30 12.61 7.78
CA ALA A 48 32.94 12.72 7.29
C ALA A 48 32.24 11.37 7.18
N PHE A 49 32.95 10.35 6.68
CA PHE A 49 32.45 8.98 6.61
C PHE A 49 32.07 8.45 8.01
N GLU A 50 32.97 8.53 8.99
CA GLU A 50 32.70 8.09 10.35
C GLU A 50 31.53 8.84 10.99
N SER A 51 31.41 10.15 10.76
CA SER A 51 30.27 10.93 11.26
C SER A 51 28.94 10.46 10.66
N VAL A 52 28.89 10.12 9.37
CA VAL A 52 27.67 9.62 8.72
C VAL A 52 27.33 8.22 9.24
N MET A 53 28.30 7.31 9.32
CA MET A 53 28.07 5.97 9.86
C MET A 53 27.61 5.99 11.32
N ASN A 54 28.16 6.90 12.14
CA ASN A 54 27.72 7.10 13.52
C ASN A 54 26.27 7.63 13.59
N SER A 55 25.87 8.49 12.65
CA SER A 55 24.48 8.94 12.53
C SER A 55 23.54 7.81 12.16
N ILE A 56 23.94 6.93 11.23
CA ILE A 56 23.14 5.79 10.76
C ILE A 56 22.97 4.73 11.86
N HIS A 57 24.07 4.36 12.52
CA HIS A 57 24.03 3.25 13.48
C HIS A 57 23.54 3.66 14.87
N TYR A 58 23.93 4.86 15.33
CA TYR A 58 23.72 5.31 16.71
C TYR A 58 22.82 6.56 16.83
N GLY A 59 22.34 7.12 15.72
CA GLY A 59 21.50 8.32 15.74
C GLY A 59 22.24 9.59 16.18
N ILE A 60 23.58 9.60 16.12
CA ILE A 60 24.39 10.75 16.51
C ILE A 60 24.25 11.86 15.46
N LYS A 61 23.91 13.08 15.91
CA LYS A 61 23.74 14.23 15.02
C LYS A 61 25.03 14.58 14.28
N ILE A 62 24.92 14.78 12.97
CA ILE A 62 26.02 15.25 12.12
C ILE A 62 26.32 16.72 12.42
N ASP A 63 27.58 17.05 12.74
CA ASP A 63 28.02 18.43 12.96
C ASP A 63 27.94 19.25 11.66
N ARG A 64 27.56 20.53 11.77
CA ARG A 64 27.46 21.43 10.60
C ARG A 64 28.76 21.53 9.80
N LYS A 65 29.92 21.50 10.46
CA LYS A 65 31.24 21.54 9.79
C LYS A 65 31.48 20.31 8.93
N VAL A 66 31.00 19.15 9.40
CA VAL A 66 31.11 17.89 8.68
C VAL A 66 30.08 17.83 7.54
N ALA A 67 28.90 18.43 7.74
CA ALA A 67 27.85 18.48 6.73
C ALA A 67 28.29 19.17 5.42
N ASP A 68 29.12 20.21 5.47
CA ASP A 68 29.69 20.84 4.26
C ASP A 68 30.60 19.88 3.48
N GLN A 69 31.40 19.07 4.19
CA GLN A 69 32.25 18.05 3.55
C GLN A 69 31.40 16.95 2.91
N VAL A 70 30.36 16.50 3.62
CA VAL A 70 29.40 15.50 3.11
C VAL A 70 28.69 16.02 1.86
N ALA A 71 28.19 17.26 1.88
CA ALA A 71 27.50 17.86 0.76
C ALA A 71 28.42 17.99 -0.47
N ALA A 72 29.66 18.45 -0.29
CA ALA A 72 30.62 18.54 -1.38
C ALA A 72 30.91 17.15 -2.01
N ALA A 73 31.17 16.14 -1.18
CA ALA A 73 31.41 14.77 -1.63
C ALA A 73 30.20 14.19 -2.39
N MET A 74 29.00 14.40 -1.86
CA MET A 74 27.75 13.93 -2.46
C MET A 74 27.47 14.62 -3.81
N ARG A 75 27.73 15.93 -3.91
CA ARG A 75 27.64 16.68 -5.17
C ARG A 75 28.61 16.14 -6.21
N ASP A 76 29.87 15.98 -5.85
CA ASP A 76 30.91 15.55 -6.80
C ASP A 76 30.64 14.13 -7.29
N TRP A 77 30.19 13.24 -6.40
CA TRP A 77 29.68 11.91 -6.77
C TRP A 77 28.47 12.01 -7.71
N ALA A 78 27.46 12.81 -7.38
CA ALA A 78 26.26 12.93 -8.19
C ALA A 78 26.55 13.49 -9.59
N ILE A 79 27.40 14.51 -9.69
CA ILE A 79 27.86 15.07 -10.98
C ILE A 79 28.61 14.02 -11.78
N SER A 80 29.43 13.16 -11.14
CA SER A 80 30.09 12.04 -11.83
C SER A 80 29.10 11.02 -12.41
N LYS A 81 27.86 10.99 -11.92
CA LYS A 81 26.74 10.19 -12.45
C LYS A 81 25.86 10.96 -13.45
N GLY A 82 26.20 12.21 -13.77
CA GLY A 82 25.46 13.06 -14.70
C GLY A 82 24.34 13.88 -14.05
N ALA A 83 24.31 13.99 -12.72
CA ALA A 83 23.35 14.86 -12.05
C ALA A 83 23.66 16.34 -12.31
N THR A 84 22.62 17.11 -12.56
CA THR A 84 22.66 18.57 -12.76
C THR A 84 21.89 19.33 -11.67
N HIS A 85 20.95 18.62 -11.02
CA HIS A 85 20.08 19.14 -9.97
C HIS A 85 20.18 18.27 -8.73
N TYR A 86 19.70 18.79 -7.61
CA TYR A 86 19.40 18.05 -6.39
C TYR A 86 17.96 18.33 -5.94
N THR A 87 17.40 17.43 -5.14
CA THR A 87 16.10 17.58 -4.50
C THR A 87 16.11 16.93 -3.13
N HIS A 88 15.39 17.56 -2.20
CA HIS A 88 14.91 16.85 -1.01
C HIS A 88 13.73 16.00 -1.45
N TRP A 89 13.89 14.68 -1.35
CA TRP A 89 12.90 13.68 -1.73
C TRP A 89 12.16 13.24 -0.46
N PHE A 90 10.84 13.42 -0.41
CA PHE A 90 10.04 13.11 0.78
C PHE A 90 8.67 12.56 0.41
N GLN A 91 7.97 11.99 1.38
CA GLN A 91 6.68 11.31 1.22
C GLN A 91 5.59 12.03 2.04
N PRO A 92 5.01 13.13 1.52
CA PRO A 92 3.96 13.87 2.21
C PRO A 92 2.67 13.05 2.35
N LEU A 93 1.69 13.59 3.08
CA LEU A 93 0.37 12.97 3.30
C LEU A 93 -0.55 12.95 2.07
N THR A 94 0.02 12.99 0.86
CA THR A 94 -0.70 12.80 -0.41
C THR A 94 -0.69 11.35 -0.89
N GLY A 95 0.10 10.49 -0.24
CA GLY A 95 0.26 9.08 -0.63
C GLY A 95 1.31 8.82 -1.72
N THR A 96 1.95 9.86 -2.25
CA THR A 96 3.04 9.77 -3.24
C THR A 96 4.30 10.48 -2.74
N THR A 97 5.39 10.37 -3.49
CA THR A 97 6.63 11.14 -3.28
C THR A 97 6.45 12.59 -3.78
N ALA A 98 7.32 13.48 -3.30
CA ALA A 98 7.39 14.87 -3.73
C ALA A 98 8.84 15.32 -3.89
N GLU A 99 9.07 16.19 -4.87
CA GLU A 99 10.39 16.68 -5.25
C GLU A 99 10.33 18.16 -5.66
N LYS A 100 11.41 18.88 -5.37
CA LYS A 100 11.69 20.22 -5.91
C LYS A 100 13.14 20.23 -6.39
N HIS A 101 13.32 20.47 -7.69
CA HIS A 101 14.65 20.39 -8.31
C HIS A 101 15.34 21.75 -8.27
N ASP A 102 16.42 21.83 -7.49
CA ASP A 102 17.31 22.97 -7.44
C ASP A 102 18.61 22.62 -8.19
N ALA A 103 19.09 23.52 -9.06
CA ALA A 103 20.32 23.28 -9.81
C ALA A 103 21.55 23.40 -8.90
N PHE A 104 22.59 22.61 -9.14
CA PHE A 104 23.90 22.84 -8.50
C PHE A 104 24.54 24.16 -8.96
N PHE A 105 24.12 24.68 -10.10
CA PHE A 105 24.67 25.88 -10.72
C PHE A 105 24.45 27.15 -9.87
N GLU A 106 25.54 27.87 -9.55
CA GLU A 106 25.50 29.17 -8.89
C GLU A 106 26.46 30.17 -9.60
N PRO A 107 25.99 31.35 -10.04
CA PRO A 107 26.86 32.40 -10.59
C PRO A 107 27.77 33.01 -9.52
N VAL A 108 29.07 33.12 -9.81
CA VAL A 108 30.07 33.69 -8.88
C VAL A 108 30.65 35.04 -9.36
N GLY A 109 29.99 35.67 -10.33
CA GLY A 109 30.36 36.97 -10.90
C GLY A 109 31.32 36.87 -12.09
N ARG A 110 31.47 38.00 -12.82
CA ARG A 110 32.32 38.15 -14.03
C ARG A 110 32.07 37.08 -15.13
N GLY A 111 30.83 36.64 -15.30
CA GLY A 111 30.47 35.64 -16.32
C GLY A 111 30.96 34.22 -16.01
N LYS A 112 31.36 33.93 -14.77
CA LYS A 112 31.74 32.60 -14.29
C LYS A 112 30.65 32.02 -13.39
N ALA A 113 30.50 30.70 -13.44
CA ALA A 113 29.61 29.95 -12.57
C ALA A 113 30.34 28.71 -12.06
N ILE A 114 29.84 28.16 -10.96
CA ILE A 114 30.34 26.93 -10.36
C ILE A 114 29.16 26.05 -9.94
N GLU A 115 29.43 24.77 -9.76
CA GLU A 115 28.53 23.84 -9.11
C GLU A 115 28.75 23.88 -7.60
N LYS A 116 27.70 24.17 -6.84
CA LYS A 116 27.75 24.35 -5.39
C LYS A 116 26.59 23.62 -4.72
N PHE A 117 26.92 22.92 -3.64
CA PHE A 117 25.98 22.28 -2.74
C PHE A 117 26.58 22.29 -1.34
N GLY A 118 26.01 23.09 -0.45
CA GLY A 118 26.51 23.29 0.90
C GLY A 118 25.80 22.41 1.93
N GLY A 119 26.43 22.20 3.08
CA GLY A 119 25.89 21.45 4.22
C GLY A 119 24.59 22.05 4.76
N GLY A 120 24.43 23.38 4.66
CA GLY A 120 23.17 24.05 4.96
C GLY A 120 22.01 23.55 4.10
N GLN A 121 22.23 23.37 2.79
CA GLN A 121 21.22 22.86 1.85
C GLN A 121 21.00 21.35 2.00
N LEU A 122 22.00 20.60 2.46
CA LEU A 122 21.87 19.16 2.73
C LEU A 122 21.05 18.88 4.00
N VAL A 123 21.41 19.53 5.11
CA VAL A 123 20.84 19.20 6.42
C VAL A 123 19.38 19.63 6.53
N GLN A 124 19.04 20.81 6.00
CA GLN A 124 17.70 21.36 6.13
C GLN A 124 17.37 22.29 4.97
N GLN A 125 16.19 22.13 4.37
CA GLN A 125 15.69 23.05 3.35
C GLN A 125 14.31 23.60 3.74
N GLU A 126 14.08 24.90 3.46
CA GLU A 126 12.76 25.50 3.57
C GLU A 126 11.93 25.10 2.35
N SER A 127 10.73 24.58 2.59
CA SER A 127 9.77 24.19 1.57
C SER A 127 8.40 24.79 1.87
N ASP A 128 7.55 24.85 0.85
CA ASP A 128 6.16 25.28 0.99
C ASP A 128 5.28 24.11 1.45
N ALA A 129 4.83 24.18 2.70
CA ALA A 129 3.90 23.23 3.31
C ALA A 129 2.42 23.56 3.08
N SER A 130 2.07 24.77 2.63
CA SER A 130 0.67 25.18 2.47
C SER A 130 -0.05 24.42 1.37
N SER A 131 0.68 23.98 0.35
CA SER A 131 0.14 23.25 -0.81
C SER A 131 -0.02 21.75 -0.54
N PHE A 132 0.56 21.23 0.54
CA PHE A 132 0.41 19.83 0.94
C PHE A 132 -0.75 19.67 1.94
N PRO A 133 -1.47 18.54 1.92
CA PRO A 133 -2.48 18.23 2.93
C PRO A 133 -1.88 18.31 4.34
N ASN A 134 -2.47 19.14 5.19
CA ASN A 134 -1.97 19.41 6.54
C ASN A 134 -3.07 19.38 7.62
N GLY A 135 -4.32 19.07 7.26
CA GLY A 135 -5.42 18.85 8.21
C GLY A 135 -5.65 20.03 9.16
N GLY A 136 -5.53 21.26 8.66
CA GLY A 136 -5.73 22.47 9.45
C GLY A 136 -4.58 22.85 10.38
N ILE A 137 -3.48 22.07 10.43
CA ILE A 137 -2.27 22.43 11.21
C ILE A 137 -1.66 23.75 10.70
N ARG A 138 -1.86 24.08 9.41
CA ARG A 138 -1.31 25.29 8.80
C ARG A 138 -2.41 26.09 8.13
N ASN A 139 -2.50 27.38 8.47
CA ASN A 139 -3.29 28.33 7.71
C ASN A 139 -2.65 28.56 6.33
N THR A 140 -3.46 28.92 5.33
CA THR A 140 -2.97 29.18 3.95
C THR A 140 -1.93 30.31 3.88
N PHE A 141 -1.90 31.22 4.86
CA PHE A 141 -0.88 32.28 4.95
C PHE A 141 0.37 31.87 5.74
N GLU A 142 0.36 30.72 6.42
CA GLU A 142 1.46 30.18 7.22
C GLU A 142 2.10 28.99 6.49
N ALA A 143 2.78 29.28 5.38
CA ALA A 143 3.22 28.26 4.42
C ALA A 143 4.53 27.52 4.77
N ARG A 144 5.27 27.96 5.79
CA ARG A 144 6.61 27.37 6.05
C ARG A 144 6.55 25.92 6.52
N GLY A 145 7.28 25.05 5.84
CA GLY A 145 7.70 23.73 6.31
C GLY A 145 9.20 23.52 6.11
N TYR A 146 9.73 22.48 6.73
CA TYR A 146 11.14 22.12 6.63
C TYR A 146 11.30 20.67 6.24
N THR A 147 12.23 20.44 5.31
CA THR A 147 12.75 19.10 5.03
C THR A 147 14.07 18.92 5.74
N ALA A 148 14.34 17.73 6.27
CA ALA A 148 15.62 17.39 6.87
C ALA A 148 16.09 16.01 6.38
N TRP A 149 17.37 15.91 6.01
CA TRP A 149 17.94 14.66 5.51
C TRP A 149 17.84 13.54 6.56
N ASP A 150 17.38 12.37 6.13
CA ASP A 150 17.45 11.11 6.88
C ASP A 150 18.69 10.32 6.42
N PRO A 151 19.76 10.27 7.24
CA PRO A 151 20.98 9.55 6.87
C PRO A 151 20.81 8.04 6.78
N SER A 152 19.77 7.47 7.40
CA SER A 152 19.52 6.02 7.38
C SER A 152 19.04 5.51 6.01
N SER A 153 18.56 6.42 5.15
CA SER A 153 18.23 6.12 3.76
C SER A 153 19.25 6.81 2.83
N PRO A 154 20.00 6.05 2.01
CA PRO A 154 21.10 6.61 1.23
C PRO A 154 20.57 7.49 0.08
N PRO A 155 21.16 8.68 -0.15
CA PRO A 155 20.89 9.48 -1.34
C PRO A 155 21.14 8.70 -2.63
N PHE A 156 20.38 9.00 -3.68
CA PHE A 156 20.47 8.31 -4.96
C PHE A 156 20.37 9.29 -6.12
N VAL A 157 20.87 8.91 -7.29
CA VAL A 157 20.70 9.68 -8.53
C VAL A 157 19.62 9.01 -9.37
N TYR A 158 18.54 9.75 -9.64
CA TYR A 158 17.47 9.33 -10.53
C TYR A 158 17.34 10.30 -11.70
N GLY A 159 17.42 9.79 -12.92
CA GLY A 159 17.56 10.62 -14.12
C GLY A 159 18.82 11.49 -14.03
N THR A 160 18.63 12.81 -13.93
CA THR A 160 19.71 13.80 -13.81
C THR A 160 19.66 14.56 -12.48
N THR A 161 19.04 13.98 -11.45
CA THR A 161 18.80 14.64 -10.17
C THR A 161 19.33 13.79 -9.02
N LEU A 162 20.08 14.41 -8.10
CA LEU A 162 20.41 13.85 -6.79
C LEU A 162 19.20 13.94 -5.87
N CYS A 163 18.61 12.81 -5.51
CA CYS A 163 17.51 12.71 -4.59
C CYS A 163 18.02 12.40 -3.18
N ILE A 164 17.68 13.26 -2.22
CA ILE A 164 18.11 13.17 -0.83
C ILE A 164 16.90 12.79 0.01
N PRO A 165 16.81 11.54 0.52
CA PRO A 165 15.68 11.11 1.35
C PRO A 165 15.53 11.97 2.60
N THR A 166 14.36 12.56 2.79
CA THR A 166 14.14 13.56 3.84
C THR A 166 12.83 13.33 4.57
N ILE A 167 12.80 13.75 5.84
CA ILE A 167 11.56 13.94 6.58
C ILE A 167 10.98 15.31 6.27
N PHE A 168 9.66 15.47 6.40
CA PHE A 168 8.96 16.73 6.21
C PHE A 168 8.13 17.11 7.43
N ILE A 169 8.46 18.27 8.02
CA ILE A 169 7.86 18.78 9.25
C ILE A 169 7.32 20.20 9.04
N SER A 170 6.31 20.56 9.82
CA SER A 170 5.80 21.91 9.89
C SER A 170 6.83 22.86 10.54
N TYR A 171 6.57 24.17 10.47
CA TYR A 171 7.34 25.17 11.22
C TYR A 171 7.25 24.99 12.75
N THR A 172 6.13 24.45 13.25
CA THR A 172 5.85 24.21 14.67
C THR A 172 6.33 22.84 15.16
N GLY A 173 6.77 21.97 14.24
CA GLY A 173 7.43 20.69 14.54
C GLY A 173 6.56 19.44 14.35
N GLU A 174 5.30 19.59 13.94
CA GLU A 174 4.42 18.46 13.59
C GLU A 174 4.85 17.78 12.28
N ALA A 175 4.73 16.45 12.23
CA ALA A 175 5.05 15.62 11.09
C ALA A 175 4.00 15.72 9.98
N LEU A 176 4.43 16.19 8.81
CA LEU A 176 3.62 16.34 7.60
C LEU A 176 3.92 15.24 6.55
N ASP A 177 4.53 14.14 6.98
CA ASP A 177 4.92 13.00 6.13
C ASP A 177 4.56 11.64 6.75
N ASN A 178 4.77 10.57 5.99
CA ASN A 178 4.67 9.20 6.51
C ASN A 178 5.97 8.70 7.16
N LYS A 179 7.11 9.35 6.87
CA LYS A 179 8.44 8.90 7.28
C LYS A 179 8.75 9.24 8.74
N THR A 180 8.40 10.42 9.22
CA THR A 180 8.66 10.81 10.62
C THR A 180 7.96 9.90 11.64
N PRO A 181 6.65 9.59 11.51
CA PRO A 181 6.00 8.65 12.41
C PRO A 181 6.59 7.25 12.32
N LEU A 182 6.98 6.79 11.13
CA LEU A 182 7.63 5.49 10.94
C LEU A 182 8.96 5.41 11.69
N LEU A 183 9.85 6.40 11.52
CA LEU A 183 11.14 6.44 12.21
C LEU A 183 10.98 6.45 13.74
N LYS A 184 10.01 7.21 14.26
CA LYS A 184 9.70 7.21 15.70
C LYS A 184 9.17 5.85 16.17
N ALA A 185 8.28 5.22 15.41
CA ALA A 185 7.76 3.89 15.72
C ALA A 185 8.86 2.81 15.68
N MET A 186 9.81 2.94 14.74
CA MET A 186 10.98 2.06 14.63
C MET A 186 11.92 2.20 15.82
N ALA A 187 12.19 3.42 16.28
CA ALA A 187 12.96 3.65 17.49
C ALA A 187 12.26 3.08 18.74
N ALA A 188 10.94 3.23 18.82
CA ALA A 188 10.15 2.68 19.93
C ALA A 188 10.19 1.15 19.97
N ILE A 189 10.03 0.47 18.83
CA ILE A 189 10.09 -0.99 18.77
C ILE A 189 11.50 -1.54 18.98
N ASP A 190 12.53 -0.85 18.47
CA ASP A 190 13.93 -1.21 18.74
C ASP A 190 14.20 -1.23 20.24
N GLN A 191 13.89 -0.14 20.94
CA GLN A 191 14.09 -0.03 22.38
C GLN A 191 13.31 -1.12 23.14
N ALA A 192 12.01 -1.27 22.85
CA ALA A 192 11.15 -2.22 23.53
C ALA A 192 11.58 -3.68 23.28
N ALA A 193 11.84 -4.03 22.02
CA ALA A 193 12.24 -5.37 21.63
C ALA A 193 13.64 -5.73 22.13
N THR A 194 14.58 -4.78 22.14
CA THR A 194 15.93 -4.99 22.68
C THR A 194 15.87 -5.33 24.17
N GLU A 195 15.08 -4.61 24.97
CA GLU A 195 14.94 -4.87 26.40
C GLU A 195 14.30 -6.24 26.70
N VAL A 196 13.34 -6.68 25.88
CA VAL A 196 12.76 -8.02 25.99
C VAL A 196 13.73 -9.10 25.47
N ALA A 197 14.46 -8.85 24.38
CA ALA A 197 15.43 -9.78 23.82
C ALA A 197 16.57 -10.10 24.81
N LYS A 198 16.95 -9.13 25.65
CA LYS A 198 17.94 -9.30 26.72
C LYS A 198 17.56 -10.34 27.79
N TYR A 199 16.28 -10.73 27.90
CA TYR A 199 15.91 -11.89 28.70
C TYR A 199 16.54 -13.18 28.16
N PHE A 200 16.76 -13.28 26.85
CA PHE A 200 17.21 -14.50 26.17
C PHE A 200 18.68 -14.43 25.76
N ASP A 201 19.14 -13.27 25.26
CA ASP A 201 20.52 -13.03 24.87
C ASP A 201 20.96 -11.62 25.30
N LYS A 202 21.93 -11.55 26.21
CA LYS A 202 22.45 -10.29 26.76
C LYS A 202 23.32 -9.50 25.76
N ASN A 203 23.74 -10.12 24.66
CA ASN A 203 24.58 -9.48 23.65
C ASN A 203 23.77 -8.63 22.65
N VAL A 204 22.44 -8.76 22.64
CA VAL A 204 21.58 -7.96 21.76
C VAL A 204 21.62 -6.50 22.20
N THR A 205 22.07 -5.63 21.31
CA THR A 205 22.10 -4.18 21.54
C THR A 205 21.07 -3.41 20.73
N LYS A 206 20.56 -4.01 19.64
CA LYS A 206 19.61 -3.38 18.73
C LYS A 206 18.68 -4.43 18.10
N VAL A 207 17.42 -4.07 17.89
CA VAL A 207 16.44 -4.84 17.13
C VAL A 207 15.87 -3.97 16.02
N THR A 208 15.93 -4.47 14.79
CA THR A 208 15.54 -3.76 13.59
C THR A 208 14.27 -4.40 13.01
N PRO A 209 13.17 -3.63 12.83
CA PRO A 209 12.04 -4.12 12.07
C PRO A 209 12.40 -4.19 10.58
N THR A 210 11.94 -5.25 9.93
CA THR A 210 12.19 -5.56 8.52
C THR A 210 10.88 -5.60 7.76
N LEU A 211 10.93 -5.22 6.49
CA LEU A 211 9.78 -5.24 5.59
C LEU A 211 10.17 -5.82 4.23
N GLY A 212 9.44 -6.83 3.78
CA GLY A 212 9.36 -7.24 2.38
C GLY A 212 7.97 -6.94 1.82
N TRP A 213 7.88 -6.06 0.84
CA TRP A 213 6.62 -5.72 0.20
C TRP A 213 6.42 -6.50 -1.10
N GLU A 214 5.19 -6.89 -1.41
CA GLU A 214 4.81 -7.54 -2.67
C GLU A 214 3.94 -6.55 -3.46
N GLN A 215 4.44 -5.97 -4.54
CA GLN A 215 3.74 -4.92 -5.28
C GLN A 215 2.95 -5.52 -6.46
N GLU A 216 1.63 -5.61 -6.31
CA GLU A 216 0.75 -5.94 -7.42
C GLU A 216 0.35 -4.69 -8.23
N TYR A 217 0.10 -4.87 -9.52
CA TYR A 217 -0.29 -3.81 -10.45
C TYR A 217 -0.91 -4.38 -11.73
N PHE A 218 -1.61 -3.53 -12.49
CA PHE A 218 -2.02 -3.83 -13.86
C PHE A 218 -1.19 -3.04 -14.88
N LEU A 219 -1.01 -3.60 -16.08
CA LEU A 219 -0.51 -2.86 -17.26
C LEU A 219 -1.57 -2.82 -18.36
N VAL A 220 -1.77 -1.64 -18.93
CA VAL A 220 -2.69 -1.46 -20.07
C VAL A 220 -1.95 -0.70 -21.16
N ASP A 221 -2.12 -1.08 -22.44
CA ASP A 221 -1.53 -0.31 -23.53
C ASP A 221 -2.02 1.15 -23.47
N LYS A 222 -1.08 2.09 -23.60
CA LYS A 222 -1.33 3.52 -23.45
C LYS A 222 -2.40 4.03 -24.43
N ALA A 223 -2.46 3.52 -25.66
CA ALA A 223 -3.45 3.93 -26.63
C ALA A 223 -4.87 3.51 -26.18
N LEU A 224 -5.02 2.29 -25.64
CA LEU A 224 -6.30 1.82 -25.11
C LEU A 224 -6.70 2.59 -23.85
N ALA A 225 -5.76 2.81 -22.93
CA ALA A 225 -6.01 3.57 -21.71
C ALA A 225 -6.50 5.00 -22.02
N ASN A 226 -5.92 5.66 -23.04
CA ASN A 226 -6.32 7.01 -23.46
C ASN A 226 -7.76 7.11 -23.99
N THR A 227 -8.37 5.99 -24.39
CA THR A 227 -9.79 5.96 -24.80
C THR A 227 -10.75 5.85 -23.62
N ARG A 228 -10.22 5.77 -22.39
CA ARG A 228 -10.94 5.58 -21.13
C ARG A 228 -10.64 6.73 -20.18
N PRO A 229 -11.37 7.86 -20.29
CA PRO A 229 -11.16 9.01 -19.41
C PRO A 229 -11.31 8.66 -17.93
N ASP A 230 -12.20 7.72 -17.60
CA ASP A 230 -12.35 7.18 -16.25
C ASP A 230 -11.08 6.48 -15.77
N LEU A 231 -10.47 5.64 -16.60
CA LEU A 231 -9.24 4.93 -16.24
C LEU A 231 -8.06 5.88 -16.01
N ILE A 232 -7.91 6.90 -16.87
CA ILE A 232 -6.81 7.87 -16.76
C ILE A 232 -6.98 8.79 -15.55
N LEU A 233 -8.20 9.25 -15.27
CA LEU A 233 -8.44 10.28 -14.25
C LEU A 233 -8.80 9.72 -12.88
N ALA A 234 -9.41 8.53 -12.81
CA ALA A 234 -9.74 7.86 -11.55
C ALA A 234 -8.83 6.66 -11.24
N GLY A 235 -7.97 6.24 -12.17
CA GLY A 235 -7.15 5.03 -12.02
C GLY A 235 -7.93 3.72 -12.15
N ARG A 236 -9.24 3.78 -12.40
CA ARG A 236 -10.14 2.64 -12.54
C ARG A 236 -11.23 2.89 -13.58
N THR A 237 -11.83 1.82 -14.03
CA THR A 237 -13.02 1.88 -14.88
C THR A 237 -14.28 2.08 -14.02
N LEU A 238 -15.06 3.13 -14.33
CA LEU A 238 -16.33 3.44 -13.67
C LEU A 238 -17.52 2.77 -14.39
N LEU A 239 -17.36 2.55 -15.69
CA LEU A 239 -18.30 1.86 -16.56
C LEU A 239 -17.61 0.68 -17.27
N GLY A 240 -18.36 -0.30 -17.75
CA GLY A 240 -17.85 -1.36 -18.60
C GLY A 240 -18.45 -2.71 -18.25
N GLN A 241 -19.05 -3.35 -19.25
CA GLN A 241 -19.55 -4.71 -19.16
C GLN A 241 -18.38 -5.71 -19.03
N GLN A 242 -18.55 -6.69 -18.14
CA GLN A 242 -17.58 -7.78 -17.98
C GLN A 242 -17.38 -8.55 -19.28
N ALA A 243 -16.12 -8.90 -19.57
CA ALA A 243 -15.77 -9.73 -20.72
C ALA A 243 -16.28 -11.18 -20.53
N ALA A 244 -16.60 -11.85 -21.64
CA ALA A 244 -17.08 -13.24 -21.61
C ALA A 244 -16.02 -14.19 -21.02
N LYS A 245 -14.76 -14.02 -21.45
CA LYS A 245 -13.59 -14.56 -20.75
C LYS A 245 -13.04 -13.47 -19.83
N GLY A 246 -12.96 -13.76 -18.54
CA GLY A 246 -12.28 -13.00 -17.51
C GLY A 246 -11.17 -13.86 -16.93
N GLN A 247 -11.29 -14.22 -15.65
CA GLN A 247 -10.33 -15.07 -14.94
C GLN A 247 -10.88 -16.47 -14.62
N GLN A 248 -12.04 -16.86 -15.14
CA GLN A 248 -12.76 -18.07 -14.69
C GLN A 248 -12.04 -19.40 -14.98
N LEU A 249 -10.96 -19.39 -15.76
CA LEU A 249 -10.18 -20.58 -16.11
C LEU A 249 -8.91 -20.73 -15.27
N ASP A 250 -8.59 -19.76 -14.40
CA ASP A 250 -7.38 -19.71 -13.59
C ASP A 250 -6.08 -19.92 -14.42
N ASP A 251 -6.11 -19.57 -15.73
CA ASP A 251 -5.06 -19.87 -16.71
C ASP A 251 -3.97 -18.78 -16.79
N HIS A 252 -4.11 -17.72 -16.00
CA HIS A 252 -3.23 -16.55 -16.00
C HIS A 252 -2.14 -16.62 -14.93
N TYR A 253 -2.45 -17.15 -13.75
CA TYR A 253 -1.50 -17.23 -12.63
C TYR A 253 -0.31 -18.13 -13.00
N PHE A 254 0.90 -17.58 -12.92
CA PHE A 254 2.13 -18.24 -13.42
C PHE A 254 2.07 -18.71 -14.89
N GLY A 255 1.17 -18.14 -15.69
CA GLY A 255 1.10 -18.35 -17.13
C GLY A 255 2.27 -17.72 -17.88
N SER A 256 2.26 -17.85 -19.22
CA SER A 256 3.26 -17.18 -20.07
C SER A 256 3.09 -15.66 -20.03
N ILE A 257 4.17 -14.92 -19.82
CA ILE A 257 4.19 -13.45 -19.82
C ILE A 257 4.31 -12.96 -21.27
N PRO A 258 3.43 -12.06 -21.77
CA PRO A 258 3.55 -11.50 -23.11
C PRO A 258 4.90 -10.78 -23.33
N ASP A 259 5.51 -10.93 -24.51
CA ASP A 259 6.87 -10.41 -24.79
C ASP A 259 7.04 -8.92 -24.52
N ARG A 260 6.03 -8.10 -24.83
CA ARG A 260 6.04 -6.66 -24.52
C ARG A 260 6.10 -6.39 -23.02
N VAL A 261 5.35 -7.15 -22.24
CA VAL A 261 5.34 -7.02 -20.77
C VAL A 261 6.65 -7.52 -20.19
N LEU A 262 7.16 -8.66 -20.69
CA LEU A 262 8.46 -9.17 -20.25
C LEU A 262 9.59 -8.17 -20.54
N SER A 263 9.55 -7.51 -21.70
CA SER A 263 10.44 -6.40 -22.04
C SER A 263 10.35 -5.25 -21.02
N TYR A 264 9.13 -4.81 -20.67
CA TYR A 264 8.91 -3.81 -19.62
C TYR A 264 9.50 -4.26 -18.27
N MET A 265 9.22 -5.50 -17.84
CA MET A 265 9.71 -6.03 -16.58
C MET A 265 11.24 -6.14 -16.53
N ARG A 266 11.89 -6.41 -17.67
CA ARG A 266 13.36 -6.44 -17.77
C ARG A 266 13.99 -5.06 -17.63
N ASP A 267 13.38 -4.05 -18.25
CA ASP A 267 13.81 -2.65 -18.09
C ASP A 267 13.60 -2.19 -16.64
N LEU A 268 12.44 -2.51 -16.05
CA LEU A 268 12.14 -2.20 -14.65
C LEU A 268 13.15 -2.82 -13.69
N GLU A 269 13.45 -4.12 -13.83
CA GLU A 269 14.48 -4.79 -13.02
C GLU A 269 15.85 -4.13 -13.17
N HIS A 270 16.21 -3.69 -14.37
CA HIS A 270 17.48 -3.02 -14.62
C HIS A 270 17.57 -1.70 -13.84
N GLU A 271 16.52 -0.89 -13.88
CA GLU A 271 16.45 0.36 -13.11
C GLU A 271 16.43 0.12 -11.61
N CYS A 272 15.68 -0.88 -11.13
CA CYS A 272 15.67 -1.29 -9.73
C CYS A 272 17.08 -1.62 -9.23
N LEU A 273 17.85 -2.40 -10.00
CA LEU A 273 19.23 -2.74 -9.64
C LEU A 273 20.10 -1.49 -9.54
N LEU A 274 20.03 -0.57 -10.52
CA LEU A 274 20.81 0.67 -10.48
C LEU A 274 20.52 1.50 -9.21
N LEU A 275 19.25 1.54 -8.80
CA LEU A 275 18.75 2.27 -7.64
C LEU A 275 18.87 1.48 -6.31
N GLY A 276 19.49 0.31 -6.33
CA GLY A 276 19.71 -0.50 -5.13
C GLY A 276 18.47 -1.20 -4.58
N ILE A 277 17.38 -1.27 -5.35
CA ILE A 277 16.18 -2.04 -5.01
C ILE A 277 16.45 -3.52 -5.35
N PRO A 278 16.45 -4.44 -4.38
CA PRO A 278 16.83 -5.84 -4.60
C PRO A 278 15.67 -6.67 -5.18
N ALA A 279 15.14 -6.25 -6.33
CA ALA A 279 14.06 -6.92 -7.04
C ALA A 279 14.41 -8.39 -7.31
N LYS A 280 13.55 -9.32 -6.86
CA LYS A 280 13.85 -10.75 -6.81
C LYS A 280 12.89 -11.59 -7.63
N THR A 281 11.59 -11.32 -7.51
CA THR A 281 10.52 -12.12 -8.09
C THR A 281 9.64 -11.24 -8.95
N ARG A 282 9.21 -11.78 -10.11
CA ARG A 282 8.17 -11.23 -10.97
C ARG A 282 7.31 -12.35 -11.55
N HIS A 283 6.01 -12.14 -11.68
CA HIS A 283 5.11 -13.08 -12.36
C HIS A 283 3.80 -12.41 -12.78
N ASN A 284 3.01 -13.14 -13.58
CA ASN A 284 1.59 -12.86 -13.76
C ASN A 284 0.82 -13.16 -12.48
N GLU A 285 -0.17 -12.34 -12.21
CA GLU A 285 -1.17 -12.57 -11.17
C GLU A 285 -2.42 -13.27 -11.74
N VAL A 286 -3.43 -13.48 -10.90
CA VAL A 286 -4.66 -14.21 -11.24
C VAL A 286 -5.47 -13.50 -12.33
N ALA A 287 -5.60 -12.17 -12.30
CA ALA A 287 -6.35 -11.45 -13.32
C ALA A 287 -5.52 -11.23 -14.61
N PRO A 288 -6.18 -11.19 -15.79
CA PRO A 288 -5.50 -10.80 -17.02
C PRO A 288 -4.87 -9.41 -16.88
N ASN A 289 -3.65 -9.25 -17.39
CA ASN A 289 -2.86 -8.02 -17.30
C ASN A 289 -2.51 -7.56 -15.88
N GLN A 290 -2.67 -8.42 -14.86
CA GLN A 290 -2.18 -8.22 -13.52
C GLN A 290 -0.82 -8.89 -13.34
N PHE A 291 0.08 -8.24 -12.60
CA PHE A 291 1.43 -8.72 -12.35
C PHE A 291 1.87 -8.36 -10.93
N GLU A 292 2.91 -9.04 -10.46
CA GLU A 292 3.55 -8.78 -9.17
C GLU A 292 5.06 -8.55 -9.34
N LEU A 293 5.63 -7.67 -8.50
CA LEU A 293 7.06 -7.57 -8.25
C LEU A 293 7.33 -7.57 -6.74
N ALA A 294 8.22 -8.46 -6.30
CA ALA A 294 8.67 -8.53 -4.91
C ALA A 294 10.21 -8.49 -4.81
N PRO A 295 10.79 -7.63 -3.95
CA PRO A 295 12.21 -7.60 -3.66
C PRO A 295 12.55 -8.54 -2.49
N ILE A 296 13.84 -8.66 -2.20
CA ILE A 296 14.29 -9.14 -0.88
C ILE A 296 13.89 -8.11 0.17
N PHE A 297 13.51 -8.56 1.36
CA PHE A 297 13.20 -7.67 2.48
C PHE A 297 14.42 -6.85 2.89
N GLU A 298 14.16 -5.64 3.40
CA GLU A 298 15.17 -4.72 3.91
C GLU A 298 14.74 -4.19 5.29
N GLU A 299 15.58 -3.36 5.91
CA GLU A 299 15.20 -2.55 7.07
C GLU A 299 13.96 -1.69 6.72
N ALA A 300 12.99 -1.62 7.64
CA ALA A 300 11.64 -1.16 7.30
C ALA A 300 11.59 0.27 6.71
N ASN A 301 12.43 1.20 7.17
CA ASN A 301 12.49 2.56 6.61
C ASN A 301 12.97 2.54 5.16
N LEU A 302 14.08 1.83 4.90
CA LEU A 302 14.65 1.69 3.56
C LEU A 302 13.66 0.96 2.62
N ALA A 303 13.01 -0.10 3.09
CA ALA A 303 12.03 -0.83 2.30
C ALA A 303 10.84 0.05 1.89
N VAL A 304 10.33 0.91 2.79
CA VAL A 304 9.26 1.87 2.49
C VAL A 304 9.69 2.90 1.45
N ASP A 305 10.92 3.42 1.57
CA ASP A 305 11.49 4.34 0.59
C ASP A 305 11.65 3.67 -0.78
N GLN A 306 12.18 2.44 -0.81
CA GLN A 306 12.35 1.66 -2.04
C GLN A 306 11.02 1.33 -2.71
N ASN A 307 9.96 1.02 -1.97
CA ASN A 307 8.62 0.82 -2.56
C ASN A 307 8.10 2.12 -3.19
N SER A 308 8.24 3.25 -2.49
CA SER A 308 7.78 4.55 -2.99
C SER A 308 8.54 4.93 -4.27
N LEU A 309 9.86 4.74 -4.28
CA LEU A 309 10.70 4.95 -5.47
C LEU A 309 10.35 3.98 -6.60
N LEU A 310 10.08 2.70 -6.29
CA LEU A 310 9.67 1.72 -7.29
C LEU A 310 8.44 2.21 -8.06
N MET A 311 7.42 2.71 -7.37
CA MET A 311 6.18 3.15 -8.04
C MET A 311 6.43 4.27 -9.05
N ASP A 312 7.36 5.20 -8.75
CA ASP A 312 7.79 6.25 -9.69
C ASP A 312 8.57 5.67 -10.88
N VAL A 313 9.47 4.73 -10.63
CA VAL A 313 10.23 4.02 -11.67
C VAL A 313 9.29 3.24 -12.59
N MET A 314 8.31 2.52 -12.04
CA MET A 314 7.32 1.78 -12.80
C MET A 314 6.53 2.68 -13.75
N ASN A 315 6.10 3.86 -13.31
CA ASN A 315 5.45 4.84 -14.18
C ASN A 315 6.35 5.27 -15.35
N LYS A 316 7.61 5.62 -15.07
CA LYS A 316 8.56 6.07 -16.12
C LYS A 316 8.92 4.95 -17.09
N VAL A 317 9.13 3.73 -16.59
CA VAL A 317 9.39 2.57 -17.45
C VAL A 317 8.14 2.25 -18.27
N ALA A 318 6.93 2.30 -17.69
CA ALA A 318 5.69 2.04 -18.43
C ALA A 318 5.53 3.01 -19.61
N GLU A 319 5.79 4.30 -19.39
CA GLU A 319 5.77 5.31 -20.46
C GLU A 319 6.72 4.98 -21.61
N ARG A 320 7.96 4.53 -21.33
CA ARG A 320 8.94 4.10 -22.35
C ARG A 320 8.44 2.91 -23.17
N HIS A 321 7.66 2.02 -22.56
CA HIS A 321 7.15 0.80 -23.19
C HIS A 321 5.73 0.96 -23.75
N ASN A 322 5.19 2.19 -23.80
CA ASN A 322 3.81 2.50 -24.21
C ASN A 322 2.75 1.75 -23.40
N PHE A 323 2.99 1.59 -22.10
CA PHE A 323 2.02 1.13 -21.13
C PHE A 323 1.60 2.26 -20.20
N VAL A 324 0.44 2.09 -19.57
CA VAL A 324 0.02 2.77 -18.37
C VAL A 324 -0.01 1.73 -17.26
N VAL A 325 0.75 1.97 -16.19
CA VAL A 325 0.67 1.16 -14.97
C VAL A 325 -0.48 1.65 -14.10
N LEU A 326 -1.25 0.71 -13.55
CA LEU A 326 -2.39 1.01 -12.70
C LEU A 326 -2.15 0.41 -11.31
N PHE A 327 -2.09 1.29 -10.32
CA PHE A 327 -1.95 0.92 -8.90
C PHE A 327 -3.26 0.94 -8.13
N HIS A 328 -4.36 1.33 -8.75
CA HIS A 328 -5.67 1.31 -8.09
C HIS A 328 -5.99 -0.13 -7.67
N GLU A 329 -6.49 -0.32 -6.46
CA GLU A 329 -6.72 -1.64 -5.84
C GLU A 329 -7.78 -2.47 -6.57
N LYS A 330 -8.65 -1.80 -7.34
CA LYS A 330 -9.68 -2.42 -8.18
C LYS A 330 -9.87 -1.70 -9.53
N PRO A 331 -8.93 -1.82 -10.49
CA PRO A 331 -9.03 -1.08 -11.76
C PRO A 331 -10.19 -1.55 -12.63
N PHE A 332 -10.48 -2.86 -12.60
CA PHE A 332 -11.55 -3.51 -13.36
C PHE A 332 -12.49 -4.26 -12.42
N ALA A 333 -13.80 -4.13 -12.62
CA ALA A 333 -14.78 -4.87 -11.83
C ALA A 333 -14.92 -6.32 -12.31
N GLY A 334 -15.13 -7.27 -11.40
CA GLY A 334 -15.34 -8.69 -11.76
C GLY A 334 -14.08 -9.52 -11.99
N VAL A 335 -12.90 -8.97 -11.76
CA VAL A 335 -11.61 -9.68 -11.75
C VAL A 335 -10.87 -9.40 -10.43
N ASN A 336 -9.78 -10.10 -10.11
CA ASN A 336 -8.99 -9.87 -8.90
C ASN A 336 -8.56 -8.39 -8.77
N GLY A 337 -8.41 -7.95 -7.52
CA GLY A 337 -7.87 -6.62 -7.22
C GLY A 337 -6.37 -6.70 -6.96
N SER A 338 -5.71 -5.54 -6.85
CA SER A 338 -4.27 -5.44 -6.59
C SER A 338 -3.97 -5.13 -5.11
N GLY A 339 -3.16 -5.96 -4.48
CA GLY A 339 -2.66 -5.79 -3.10
C GLY A 339 -1.24 -5.22 -3.00
N LYS A 340 -0.83 -4.92 -1.76
CA LYS A 340 0.57 -4.66 -1.40
C LYS A 340 0.97 -5.40 -0.14
N HIS A 341 1.20 -6.70 -0.21
CA HIS A 341 1.41 -7.49 1.02
C HIS A 341 2.66 -7.01 1.75
N ASN A 342 2.51 -6.71 3.04
CA ASN A 342 3.62 -6.28 3.88
C ASN A 342 4.08 -7.44 4.76
N ASN A 343 5.21 -8.05 4.39
CA ASN A 343 5.87 -9.08 5.17
C ASN A 343 6.76 -8.44 6.24
N TRP A 344 6.26 -8.40 7.47
CA TRP A 344 6.89 -7.75 8.61
C TRP A 344 7.57 -8.75 9.53
N SER A 345 8.81 -8.43 9.96
CA SER A 345 9.53 -9.20 10.97
C SER A 345 10.50 -8.36 11.80
N LEU A 346 11.15 -8.95 12.80
CA LEU A 346 12.12 -8.31 13.70
C LEU A 346 13.44 -9.07 13.72
N ALA A 347 14.55 -8.38 13.44
CA ALA A 347 15.90 -8.95 13.42
C ALA A 347 16.80 -8.29 14.47
N THR A 348 17.53 -9.09 15.25
CA THR A 348 18.56 -8.57 16.17
C THR A 348 19.83 -8.18 15.40
N ASP A 349 20.63 -7.28 15.96
CA ASP A 349 22.00 -6.99 15.52
C ASP A 349 22.93 -8.22 15.52
N THR A 350 22.60 -9.24 16.31
CA THR A 350 23.30 -10.54 16.31
C THR A 350 22.87 -11.50 15.18
N GLY A 351 21.96 -11.06 14.30
CA GLY A 351 21.50 -11.82 13.13
C GLY A 351 20.37 -12.82 13.39
N VAL A 352 19.65 -12.69 14.51
CA VAL A 352 18.54 -13.58 14.87
C VAL A 352 17.20 -12.94 14.46
N ASN A 353 16.41 -13.67 13.67
CA ASN A 353 15.01 -13.33 13.43
C ASN A 353 14.18 -13.76 14.65
N LEU A 354 13.58 -12.79 15.34
CA LEU A 354 12.80 -12.99 16.57
C LEU A 354 11.44 -13.65 16.34
N LEU A 355 10.96 -13.70 15.09
CA LEU A 355 9.75 -14.38 14.67
C LEU A 355 10.03 -15.69 13.93
N ALA A 356 11.28 -16.14 13.87
CA ALA A 356 11.62 -17.47 13.40
C ALA A 356 11.61 -18.48 14.56
N PRO A 357 10.91 -19.62 14.43
CA PRO A 357 11.05 -20.73 15.36
C PRO A 357 12.51 -21.18 15.49
N GLY A 358 12.91 -21.51 16.71
CA GLY A 358 14.26 -21.98 17.04
C GLY A 358 14.37 -23.50 17.15
N LYS A 359 15.60 -23.97 17.38
CA LYS A 359 15.91 -25.39 17.58
C LYS A 359 16.07 -25.81 19.04
N THR A 360 16.06 -24.85 19.95
CA THR A 360 16.26 -25.09 21.38
C THR A 360 15.08 -24.53 22.17
N PRO A 361 14.74 -25.12 23.32
CA PRO A 361 13.62 -24.63 24.14
C PRO A 361 13.74 -23.14 24.49
N MET A 362 14.96 -22.64 24.71
CA MET A 362 15.19 -21.22 25.00
C MET A 362 14.93 -20.32 23.78
N LYS A 363 15.37 -20.72 22.59
CA LYS A 363 15.09 -19.97 21.35
C LYS A 363 13.60 -20.02 21.00
N ASN A 364 12.94 -21.13 21.28
CA ASN A 364 11.50 -21.28 21.08
C ASN A 364 10.70 -20.43 22.07
N LEU A 365 11.16 -20.28 23.32
CA LEU A 365 10.54 -19.35 24.26
C LEU A 365 10.70 -17.89 23.82
N GLN A 366 11.87 -17.54 23.25
CA GLN A 366 12.08 -16.22 22.65
C GLN A 366 11.10 -15.99 21.49
N PHE A 367 11.03 -16.93 20.54
CA PHE A 367 10.07 -16.88 19.44
C PHE A 367 8.63 -16.70 19.93
N LEU A 368 8.16 -17.58 20.83
CA LEU A 368 6.81 -17.51 21.40
C LEU A 368 6.54 -16.17 22.08
N THR A 369 7.55 -15.57 22.71
CA THR A 369 7.43 -14.26 23.36
C THR A 369 7.05 -13.18 22.36
N PHE A 370 7.85 -13.03 21.29
CA PHE A 370 7.59 -12.01 20.26
C PHE A 370 6.35 -12.33 19.44
N PHE A 371 6.14 -13.61 19.13
CA PHE A 371 4.98 -14.09 18.40
C PHE A 371 3.66 -13.79 19.12
N ILE A 372 3.51 -14.22 20.38
CA ILE A 372 2.27 -14.00 21.16
C ILE A 372 2.07 -12.51 21.47
N CYS A 373 3.14 -11.77 21.79
CA CYS A 373 3.04 -10.31 21.98
C CYS A 373 2.53 -9.62 20.71
N THR A 374 2.97 -10.05 19.53
CA THR A 374 2.47 -9.50 18.25
C THR A 374 0.97 -9.78 18.09
N ILE A 375 0.52 -11.02 18.32
CA ILE A 375 -0.90 -11.38 18.22
C ILE A 375 -1.74 -10.60 19.22
N LYS A 376 -1.26 -10.44 20.46
CA LYS A 376 -1.95 -9.65 21.49
C LYS A 376 -2.03 -8.17 21.11
N ALA A 377 -0.96 -7.59 20.55
CA ALA A 377 -0.97 -6.22 20.08
C ALA A 377 -2.01 -6.01 18.96
N VAL A 378 -2.05 -6.91 17.97
CA VAL A 378 -3.04 -6.87 16.90
C VAL A 378 -4.46 -7.04 17.46
N CYS A 379 -4.67 -7.98 18.38
CA CYS A 379 -5.97 -8.19 19.04
C CYS A 379 -6.48 -6.93 19.76
N GLU A 380 -5.57 -6.18 20.38
CA GLU A 380 -5.90 -4.97 21.13
C GLU A 380 -6.24 -3.78 20.21
N TYR A 381 -5.55 -3.66 19.08
CA TYR A 381 -5.62 -2.50 18.19
C TYR A 381 -6.12 -2.86 16.78
N GLU A 382 -6.96 -3.88 16.65
CA GLU A 382 -7.42 -4.40 15.36
C GLU A 382 -8.15 -3.33 14.52
N GLU A 383 -8.99 -2.51 15.17
CA GLU A 383 -9.68 -1.38 14.51
C GLU A 383 -8.70 -0.36 13.92
N LEU A 384 -7.64 -0.03 14.67
CA LEU A 384 -6.59 0.89 14.21
C LEU A 384 -5.79 0.29 13.05
N LEU A 385 -5.56 -1.03 13.08
CA LEU A 385 -4.92 -1.73 11.97
C LEU A 385 -5.81 -1.73 10.72
N ARG A 386 -7.13 -1.89 10.86
CA ARG A 386 -8.10 -1.74 9.75
C ARG A 386 -8.12 -0.32 9.20
N ALA A 387 -8.04 0.69 10.05
CA ALA A 387 -7.96 2.11 9.65
C ALA A 387 -6.66 2.44 8.89
N SER A 388 -5.56 1.73 9.21
CA SER A 388 -4.26 1.93 8.54
C SER A 388 -4.27 1.67 7.04
N VAL A 389 -5.22 0.86 6.56
CA VAL A 389 -5.37 0.47 5.15
C VAL A 389 -6.66 0.98 4.53
N ALA A 390 -7.41 1.84 5.22
CA ALA A 390 -8.64 2.43 4.72
C ALA A 390 -8.35 3.46 3.63
N SER A 391 -8.98 3.29 2.47
CA SER A 391 -8.95 4.24 1.36
C SER A 391 -10.15 4.01 0.45
N ALA A 392 -10.57 5.05 -0.29
CA ALA A 392 -11.69 4.95 -1.23
C ALA A 392 -11.51 3.80 -2.24
N SER A 393 -10.28 3.56 -2.68
CA SER A 393 -9.95 2.53 -3.65
C SER A 393 -9.88 1.13 -3.04
N ASN A 394 -9.33 0.98 -1.83
CA ASN A 394 -9.23 -0.31 -1.14
C ASN A 394 -10.59 -0.83 -0.65
N ASP A 395 -11.58 0.05 -0.41
CA ASP A 395 -12.98 -0.33 -0.17
C ASP A 395 -13.58 -1.18 -1.32
N HIS A 396 -13.06 -1.05 -2.55
CA HIS A 396 -13.49 -1.86 -3.69
C HIS A 396 -12.77 -3.21 -3.81
N ARG A 397 -11.73 -3.43 -3.00
CA ARG A 397 -10.90 -4.63 -3.02
C ARG A 397 -11.24 -5.56 -1.86
N LEU A 398 -11.28 -5.05 -0.62
CA LEU A 398 -11.42 -5.86 0.59
C LEU A 398 -12.71 -6.69 0.58
N GLY A 399 -12.61 -7.94 1.04
CA GLY A 399 -13.75 -8.86 1.18
C GLY A 399 -14.16 -9.62 -0.09
N ALA A 400 -13.32 -9.62 -1.14
CA ALA A 400 -13.59 -10.36 -2.36
C ALA A 400 -12.29 -10.80 -3.07
N ASN A 401 -12.34 -11.91 -3.81
CA ASN A 401 -11.29 -12.38 -4.74
C ASN A 401 -9.86 -12.29 -4.15
N GLU A 402 -9.59 -13.08 -3.11
CA GLU A 402 -8.30 -13.19 -2.40
C GLU A 402 -7.88 -11.98 -1.55
N ALA A 403 -8.61 -10.86 -1.58
CA ALA A 403 -8.38 -9.76 -0.63
C ALA A 403 -9.11 -10.03 0.69
N PRO A 404 -8.47 -9.84 1.86
CA PRO A 404 -9.10 -10.13 3.15
C PRO A 404 -10.33 -9.24 3.42
N PRO A 405 -11.31 -9.68 4.23
CA PRO A 405 -12.44 -8.86 4.63
C PRO A 405 -12.00 -7.70 5.53
N ALA A 406 -12.93 -6.79 5.82
CA ALA A 406 -12.70 -5.67 6.74
C ALA A 406 -12.49 -6.12 8.20
N ILE A 407 -12.85 -7.36 8.52
CA ILE A 407 -12.64 -7.98 9.83
C ILE A 407 -11.17 -8.39 9.93
N VAL A 408 -10.43 -7.74 10.82
CA VAL A 408 -9.04 -8.12 11.09
C VAL A 408 -9.03 -9.43 11.87
N SER A 409 -8.28 -10.39 11.37
CA SER A 409 -8.05 -11.70 11.98
C SER A 409 -6.58 -12.09 11.85
N VAL A 410 -6.12 -12.92 12.79
CA VAL A 410 -4.76 -13.47 12.77
C VAL A 410 -4.82 -14.95 12.45
N PHE A 411 -4.18 -15.35 11.36
CA PHE A 411 -3.95 -16.74 10.99
C PHE A 411 -2.57 -17.19 11.47
N ILE A 412 -2.51 -18.31 12.19
CA ILE A 412 -1.24 -18.85 12.70
C ILE A 412 -0.99 -20.30 12.29
N GLY A 413 -1.98 -20.96 11.68
CA GLY A 413 -1.90 -22.35 11.28
C GLY A 413 -2.29 -23.30 12.41
N GLU A 414 -2.80 -24.47 12.03
CA GLU A 414 -3.33 -25.47 12.96
C GLU A 414 -2.27 -25.94 13.99
N GLN A 415 -1.01 -26.10 13.57
CA GLN A 415 0.06 -26.58 14.43
C GLN A 415 0.39 -25.58 15.55
N LEU A 416 0.59 -24.30 15.21
CA LEU A 416 0.86 -23.26 16.21
C LEU A 416 -0.38 -22.98 17.05
N THR A 417 -1.59 -23.11 16.49
CA THR A 417 -2.84 -23.03 17.26
C THR A 417 -2.86 -24.09 18.38
N LYS A 418 -2.58 -25.36 18.05
CA LYS A 418 -2.48 -26.44 19.05
C LYS A 418 -1.42 -26.16 20.12
N VAL A 419 -0.25 -25.68 19.73
CA VAL A 419 0.82 -25.30 20.68
C VAL A 419 0.35 -24.20 21.63
N LEU A 420 -0.35 -23.17 21.12
CA LEU A 420 -0.88 -22.11 21.98
C LEU A 420 -1.99 -22.61 22.91
N ASP A 421 -2.86 -23.51 22.44
CA ASP A 421 -3.92 -24.08 23.25
C ASP A 421 -3.34 -25.00 24.36
N GLU A 422 -2.30 -25.79 24.07
CA GLU A 422 -1.57 -26.56 25.09
C GLU A 422 -0.89 -25.65 26.14
N LEU A 423 -0.37 -24.49 25.73
CA LEU A 423 0.21 -23.50 26.64
C LEU A 423 -0.84 -22.80 27.53
N GLU A 424 -2.09 -22.72 27.06
CA GLU A 424 -3.23 -22.16 27.80
C GLU A 424 -3.58 -23.01 29.03
N ASP A 425 -3.50 -24.34 28.91
CA ASP A 425 -3.93 -25.33 29.91
C ASP A 425 -2.93 -25.56 31.07
N VAL A 426 -1.77 -24.92 31.03
CA VAL A 426 -0.72 -25.07 32.05
C VAL A 426 -1.16 -24.48 33.41
N SER A 427 -0.68 -25.05 34.53
CA SER A 427 -0.94 -24.59 35.91
C SER A 427 -0.34 -23.21 36.24
N THR A 428 -1.09 -22.38 36.99
CA THR A 428 -0.71 -20.98 37.32
C THR A 428 0.34 -20.88 38.42
N GLY A 429 1.28 -19.95 38.29
CA GLY A 429 2.28 -19.65 39.31
C GLY A 429 3.55 -20.50 39.18
N LYS A 430 4.03 -21.02 40.32
CA LYS A 430 5.27 -21.82 40.37
C LYS A 430 5.03 -23.21 39.77
N LEU A 431 5.60 -23.44 38.60
CA LEU A 431 5.58 -24.75 37.94
C LEU A 431 6.46 -25.75 38.71
N SER A 432 5.96 -26.98 38.88
CA SER A 432 6.74 -28.09 39.42
C SER A 432 7.91 -28.45 38.48
N PRO A 433 8.95 -29.15 38.97
CA PRO A 433 10.06 -29.62 38.13
C PRO A 433 9.62 -30.51 36.95
N GLU A 434 8.59 -31.33 37.17
CA GLU A 434 8.01 -32.23 36.16
C GLU A 434 7.29 -31.43 35.07
N GLU A 435 6.39 -30.50 35.45
CA GLU A 435 5.71 -29.61 34.51
C GLU A 435 6.68 -28.75 33.70
N LYS A 436 7.76 -28.25 34.33
CA LYS A 436 8.82 -27.50 33.61
C LYS A 436 9.51 -28.33 32.54
N THR A 437 9.79 -29.59 32.87
CA THR A 437 10.48 -30.50 31.97
C THR A 437 9.57 -30.88 30.82
N ASP A 438 8.30 -31.15 31.12
CA ASP A 438 7.27 -31.43 30.13
C ASP A 438 7.03 -30.23 29.20
N LEU A 439 6.85 -29.02 29.73
CA LEU A 439 6.72 -27.81 28.91
C LEU A 439 7.93 -27.55 28.03
N LYS A 440 9.14 -27.67 28.57
CA LYS A 440 10.37 -27.38 27.81
C LYS A 440 10.68 -28.44 26.76
N LEU A 441 10.40 -29.72 27.02
CA LEU A 441 10.74 -30.81 26.10
C LEU A 441 9.58 -31.19 25.19
N ASN A 442 8.36 -31.22 25.70
CA ASN A 442 7.18 -31.77 25.03
C ASN A 442 6.25 -30.75 24.40
N VAL A 443 6.30 -29.47 24.78
CA VAL A 443 5.49 -28.39 24.17
C VAL A 443 6.40 -27.42 23.40
N VAL A 444 7.30 -26.73 24.11
CA VAL A 444 8.23 -25.75 23.53
C VAL A 444 9.35 -26.44 22.74
N GLY A 445 9.75 -27.66 23.14
CA GLY A 445 10.73 -28.48 22.43
C GLY A 445 10.15 -29.20 21.20
N LYS A 446 8.81 -29.32 21.11
CA LYS A 446 8.10 -29.92 19.98
C LYS A 446 7.56 -28.90 18.98
N ILE A 447 7.79 -27.59 19.18
CA ILE A 447 7.57 -26.62 18.09
C ILE A 447 8.37 -27.18 16.91
N PRO A 448 7.69 -27.61 15.83
CA PRO A 448 8.35 -28.32 14.75
C PRO A 448 9.55 -27.49 14.31
N ASP A 449 10.63 -28.16 13.86
CA ASP A 449 11.49 -27.52 12.87
C ASP A 449 10.52 -27.21 11.72
N LEU A 450 10.01 -25.99 11.71
CA LEU A 450 8.95 -25.54 10.82
C LEU A 450 9.65 -25.38 9.48
N PHE A 451 9.92 -26.51 8.84
CA PHE A 451 10.32 -26.58 7.45
C PHE A 451 9.24 -25.82 6.70
N LEU A 452 9.62 -24.67 6.15
CA LEU A 452 8.95 -23.89 5.11
C LEU A 452 7.49 -24.33 4.84
N ASP A 453 6.52 -23.56 5.32
CA ASP A 453 5.15 -23.54 4.77
C ASP A 453 4.35 -24.87 4.79
N ASN A 454 4.48 -25.72 5.80
CA ASN A 454 3.68 -26.95 5.88
C ASN A 454 2.21 -26.74 6.36
N THR A 455 1.77 -25.50 6.57
CA THR A 455 0.35 -25.18 6.85
C THR A 455 -0.31 -24.69 5.57
N ASP A 456 -1.46 -25.27 5.21
CA ASP A 456 -2.25 -24.80 4.07
C ASP A 456 -2.54 -23.30 4.23
N ARG A 457 -2.16 -22.50 3.22
CA ARG A 457 -2.10 -21.04 3.35
C ARG A 457 -3.52 -20.48 3.27
N ASN A 458 -4.02 -19.95 4.39
CA ASN A 458 -5.28 -19.21 4.37
C ASN A 458 -5.07 -17.80 3.79
N ARG A 459 -5.33 -17.63 2.50
CA ARG A 459 -5.22 -16.34 1.78
C ARG A 459 -6.26 -15.29 2.21
N THR A 460 -7.32 -15.69 2.90
CA THR A 460 -8.43 -14.81 3.28
C THR A 460 -8.20 -14.05 4.58
N SER A 461 -7.18 -14.43 5.35
CA SER A 461 -6.82 -13.72 6.59
C SER A 461 -6.08 -12.42 6.31
N SER A 462 -6.39 -11.39 7.11
CA SER A 462 -5.73 -10.08 7.02
C SER A 462 -4.27 -10.11 7.46
N PHE A 463 -3.95 -10.86 8.52
CA PHE A 463 -2.64 -10.88 9.15
C PHE A 463 -2.21 -12.32 9.40
N ALA A 464 -1.34 -12.85 8.55
CA ALA A 464 -1.02 -14.28 8.54
C ALA A 464 0.44 -14.53 8.93
N PHE A 465 0.68 -15.45 9.86
CA PHE A 465 2.04 -15.92 10.13
C PHE A 465 2.48 -16.91 9.05
N THR A 466 3.54 -16.56 8.32
CA THR A 466 4.06 -17.36 7.19
C THR A 466 5.39 -18.02 7.52
N GLY A 467 5.48 -18.57 8.74
CA GLY A 467 6.58 -19.40 9.22
C GLY A 467 7.71 -18.66 9.93
N ASN A 468 8.06 -17.44 9.49
CA ASN A 468 9.15 -16.65 10.10
C ASN A 468 8.90 -15.13 10.12
N LYS A 469 7.68 -14.72 9.80
CA LYS A 469 7.23 -13.33 9.64
C LYS A 469 5.71 -13.29 9.65
N PHE A 470 5.14 -12.11 9.86
CA PHE A 470 3.72 -11.87 9.62
C PHE A 470 3.52 -11.15 8.30
N GLU A 471 2.58 -11.62 7.50
CA GLU A 471 2.18 -11.04 6.23
C GLU A 471 0.87 -10.27 6.44
N PHE A 472 0.91 -8.95 6.26
CA PHE A 472 -0.26 -8.08 6.33
C PHE A 472 -0.83 -7.84 4.92
N ARG A 473 -1.91 -8.56 4.58
CA ARG A 473 -2.48 -8.60 3.22
C ARG A 473 -3.52 -7.52 2.93
N ALA A 474 -4.02 -6.85 3.97
CA ALA A 474 -5.09 -5.86 3.82
C ALA A 474 -4.62 -4.54 3.18
N VAL A 475 -3.30 -4.33 3.07
CA VAL A 475 -2.70 -3.12 2.48
C VAL A 475 -2.99 -3.06 0.98
N GLY A 476 -3.47 -1.90 0.53
CA GLY A 476 -3.79 -1.66 -0.88
C GLY A 476 -2.56 -1.38 -1.74
N SER A 477 -2.61 -1.75 -3.02
CA SER A 477 -1.54 -1.55 -4.02
C SER A 477 -1.08 -0.09 -4.17
N LYS A 478 -1.95 0.89 -3.92
CA LYS A 478 -1.61 2.32 -3.99
C LYS A 478 -1.06 2.86 -2.66
N ALA A 479 -1.35 2.20 -1.55
CA ALA A 479 -1.05 2.72 -0.21
C ALA A 479 0.46 2.85 0.05
N ASN A 480 0.87 3.87 0.80
CA ASN A 480 2.23 3.99 1.31
C ASN A 480 2.44 3.02 2.48
N CYS A 481 3.45 2.15 2.40
CA CYS A 481 3.74 1.15 3.45
C CYS A 481 4.08 1.76 4.82
N GLY A 482 4.54 3.01 4.87
CA GLY A 482 4.92 3.70 6.10
C GLY A 482 3.78 3.80 7.11
N LYS A 483 2.54 4.05 6.66
CA LYS A 483 1.36 4.15 7.56
C LYS A 483 1.08 2.83 8.31
N PRO A 484 0.84 1.69 7.64
CA PRO A 484 0.62 0.42 8.34
C PRO A 484 1.83 -0.04 9.13
N MET A 485 3.06 0.22 8.67
CA MET A 485 4.28 -0.14 9.41
C MET A 485 4.47 0.71 10.68
N ALA A 486 4.16 2.00 10.64
CA ALA A 486 4.20 2.84 11.83
C ALA A 486 3.22 2.33 12.90
N ILE A 487 2.01 1.91 12.49
CA ILE A 487 1.02 1.34 13.40
C ILE A 487 1.48 0.00 13.97
N ILE A 488 1.87 -0.97 13.12
CA ILE A 488 2.33 -2.29 13.57
C ILE A 488 3.52 -2.16 14.54
N ASN A 489 4.53 -1.36 14.18
CA ASN A 489 5.69 -1.15 15.05
C ASN A 489 5.29 -0.52 16.38
N THR A 490 4.38 0.46 16.38
CA THR A 490 3.93 1.15 17.61
C THR A 490 3.14 0.23 18.54
N ILE A 491 2.16 -0.52 18.02
CA ILE A 491 1.32 -1.40 18.83
C ILE A 491 2.13 -2.55 19.42
N VAL A 492 3.09 -3.10 18.66
CA VAL A 492 3.96 -4.17 19.15
C VAL A 492 4.96 -3.62 20.18
N ALA A 493 5.55 -2.43 19.94
CA ALA A 493 6.41 -1.78 20.92
C ALA A 493 5.70 -1.56 22.26
N LYS A 494 4.48 -1.03 22.24
CA LYS A 494 3.63 -0.85 23.42
C LYS A 494 3.41 -2.17 24.17
N GLN A 495 3.02 -3.22 23.45
CA GLN A 495 2.78 -4.54 24.04
C GLN A 495 4.06 -5.16 24.63
N LEU A 496 5.23 -4.95 24.03
CA LEU A 496 6.52 -5.42 24.54
C LEU A 496 6.94 -4.66 25.82
N ILE A 497 6.66 -3.36 25.90
CA ILE A 497 6.89 -2.56 27.12
C ILE A 497 6.00 -3.07 28.26
N GLU A 498 4.73 -3.35 27.98
CA GLU A 498 3.79 -3.90 28.97
C GLU A 498 4.21 -5.30 29.42
N PHE A 499 4.61 -6.15 28.48
CA PHE A 499 5.15 -7.47 28.76
C PHE A 499 6.39 -7.41 29.66
N LYS A 500 7.35 -6.52 29.36
CA LYS A 500 8.55 -6.31 30.19
C LYS A 500 8.17 -5.94 31.62
N LYS A 501 7.27 -4.96 31.79
CA LYS A 501 6.79 -4.51 33.10
C LYS A 501 6.12 -5.63 33.89
N GLU A 502 5.28 -6.43 33.22
CA GLU A 502 4.58 -7.55 33.85
C GLU A 502 5.54 -8.68 34.27
N VAL A 503 6.47 -9.06 33.39
CA VAL A 503 7.47 -10.09 33.68
C VAL A 503 8.40 -9.67 34.82
N ASP A 504 8.90 -8.42 34.81
CA ASP A 504 9.73 -7.91 35.91
C ASP A 504 8.96 -7.90 37.23
N HIS A 505 7.70 -7.47 37.22
CA HIS A 505 6.84 -7.52 38.42
C HIS A 505 6.67 -8.96 38.94
N LEU A 506 6.49 -9.94 38.07
CA LEU A 506 6.41 -11.36 38.45
C LEU A 506 7.74 -11.89 39.03
N ILE A 507 8.88 -11.42 38.53
CA ILE A 507 10.20 -11.79 39.05
C ILE A 507 10.43 -11.15 40.43
N ASP A 508 10.27 -9.84 40.53
CA ASP A 508 10.67 -9.06 41.69
C ASP A 508 9.67 -9.19 42.86
N ASN A 509 8.37 -9.15 42.58
CA ASN A 509 7.33 -9.11 43.61
C ASN A 509 6.70 -10.47 43.92
N LYS A 510 6.72 -11.41 42.97
CA LYS A 510 6.15 -12.77 43.16
C LYS A 510 7.24 -13.84 43.30
N GLY A 511 8.51 -13.49 43.16
CA GLY A 511 9.65 -14.41 43.35
C GLY A 511 9.68 -15.56 42.35
N LEU A 512 9.12 -15.36 41.14
CA LEU A 512 9.17 -16.33 40.06
C LEU A 512 10.53 -16.28 39.36
N LYS A 513 10.99 -17.42 38.84
CA LYS A 513 12.17 -17.42 37.96
C LYS A 513 11.81 -16.77 36.62
N LYS A 514 12.79 -16.16 35.94
CA LYS A 514 12.63 -15.51 34.63
C LYS A 514 11.77 -16.33 33.65
N ASP A 515 12.13 -17.59 33.40
CA ASP A 515 11.38 -18.45 32.47
C ASP A 515 9.93 -18.66 32.93
N GLU A 516 9.69 -18.84 34.23
CA GLU A 516 8.35 -19.03 34.81
C GLU A 516 7.49 -17.77 34.67
N ALA A 517 8.09 -16.59 34.94
CA ALA A 517 7.42 -15.31 34.80
C ALA A 517 6.99 -15.06 33.34
N ILE A 518 7.87 -15.34 32.39
CA ILE A 518 7.56 -15.27 30.95
C ILE A 518 6.40 -16.21 30.61
N PHE A 519 6.44 -17.48 31.01
CA PHE A 519 5.35 -18.43 30.72
C PHE A 519 4.00 -17.99 31.30
N ASN A 520 3.98 -17.42 32.51
CA ASN A 520 2.74 -16.95 33.12
C ASN A 520 2.14 -15.77 32.33
N ALA A 521 2.96 -14.79 31.92
CA ALA A 521 2.51 -13.67 31.12
C ALA A 521 2.00 -14.13 29.73
N LEU A 522 2.75 -14.99 29.03
CA LEU A 522 2.37 -15.50 27.71
C LEU A 522 1.03 -16.26 27.75
N ARG A 523 0.78 -17.04 28.80
CA ARG A 523 -0.48 -17.76 28.96
C ARG A 523 -1.68 -16.83 29.04
N GLU A 524 -1.59 -15.77 29.83
CA GLU A 524 -2.69 -14.80 29.93
C GLU A 524 -2.89 -14.07 28.60
N TYR A 525 -1.82 -13.80 27.86
CA TYR A 525 -1.94 -13.18 26.52
C TYR A 525 -2.55 -14.12 25.49
N ILE A 526 -2.30 -15.43 25.55
CA ILE A 526 -2.98 -16.43 24.71
C ILE A 526 -4.49 -16.41 24.96
N LYS A 527 -4.92 -16.41 26.22
CA LYS A 527 -6.34 -16.32 26.60
C LYS A 527 -6.98 -15.04 26.06
N GLN A 528 -6.33 -13.90 26.27
CA GLN A 528 -6.85 -12.59 25.87
C GLN A 528 -6.87 -12.40 24.34
N SER A 529 -5.93 -13.00 23.62
CA SER A 529 -5.83 -12.91 22.16
C SER A 529 -6.63 -13.99 21.41
N LYS A 530 -7.28 -14.93 22.12
CA LYS A 530 -8.08 -16.01 21.52
C LYS A 530 -9.15 -15.51 20.56
N LYS A 531 -9.73 -14.33 20.81
CA LYS A 531 -10.78 -13.74 19.96
C LYS A 531 -10.32 -13.41 18.54
N ILE A 532 -9.06 -12.99 18.34
CA ILE A 532 -8.54 -12.57 17.02
C ILE A 532 -8.02 -13.73 16.18
N ARG A 533 -7.68 -14.88 16.81
CA ARG A 533 -7.13 -16.06 16.12
C ARG A 533 -8.23 -16.76 15.32
N PHE A 534 -8.04 -16.91 14.02
CA PHE A 534 -9.01 -17.55 13.13
C PHE A 534 -8.33 -18.28 11.97
N GLU A 535 -8.72 -19.55 11.80
CA GLU A 535 -8.11 -20.48 10.84
C GLU A 535 -9.00 -20.79 9.62
N GLY A 536 -10.27 -20.36 9.65
CA GLY A 536 -11.26 -20.70 8.62
C GLY A 536 -11.40 -19.67 7.50
N ASP A 537 -12.41 -19.86 6.65
CA ASP A 537 -12.72 -18.95 5.53
C ASP A 537 -13.24 -17.59 6.03
N GLY A 538 -12.44 -16.53 5.83
CA GLY A 538 -12.74 -15.16 6.19
C GLY A 538 -13.88 -14.54 5.39
N TYR A 539 -14.28 -15.11 4.25
CA TYR A 539 -15.40 -14.62 3.45
C TYR A 539 -16.75 -15.16 3.90
N SER A 540 -16.76 -16.21 4.71
CA SER A 540 -17.99 -16.87 5.10
C SER A 540 -18.87 -15.95 5.96
N GLU A 541 -20.19 -15.95 5.70
CA GLU A 541 -21.15 -15.31 6.60
C GLU A 541 -21.09 -15.87 8.03
N ALA A 542 -20.65 -17.13 8.16
CA ALA A 542 -20.40 -17.78 9.43
C ALA A 542 -19.30 -17.04 10.21
N TRP A 543 -18.21 -16.65 9.55
CA TRP A 543 -17.16 -15.85 10.17
C TRP A 543 -17.64 -14.46 10.55
N GLU A 544 -18.40 -13.77 9.70
CA GLU A 544 -18.94 -12.45 10.04
C GLU A 544 -19.81 -12.48 11.32
N LYS A 545 -20.68 -13.49 11.45
CA LYS A 545 -21.51 -13.69 12.65
C LYS A 545 -20.68 -14.09 13.87
N GLU A 546 -19.66 -14.91 13.70
CA GLU A 546 -18.78 -15.38 14.77
C GLU A 546 -17.84 -14.27 15.27
N ALA A 547 -17.23 -13.51 14.38
CA ALA A 547 -16.40 -12.36 14.68
C ALA A 547 -17.16 -11.31 15.50
N ALA A 548 -18.42 -11.03 15.14
CA ALA A 548 -19.29 -10.14 15.91
C ALA A 548 -19.54 -10.67 17.34
N LYS A 549 -19.79 -11.99 17.51
CA LYS A 549 -19.92 -12.61 18.85
C LYS A 549 -18.63 -12.51 19.68
N ARG A 550 -17.47 -12.56 19.01
CA ARG A 550 -16.14 -12.40 19.62
C ARG A 550 -15.79 -10.94 19.92
N GLY A 551 -16.62 -9.99 19.50
CA GLY A 551 -16.40 -8.56 19.69
C GLY A 551 -15.30 -7.99 18.79
N LEU A 552 -15.13 -8.54 17.58
CA LEU A 552 -14.28 -7.97 16.54
C LEU A 552 -15.09 -6.97 15.69
N SER A 553 -14.45 -5.88 15.30
CA SER A 553 -15.02 -4.84 14.45
C SER A 553 -15.18 -5.31 12.99
N ASN A 554 -16.10 -4.67 12.27
CA ASN A 554 -16.33 -4.92 10.85
C ASN A 554 -16.62 -3.60 10.14
N ASN A 555 -15.65 -2.69 10.17
CA ASN A 555 -15.76 -1.37 9.55
C ASN A 555 -15.57 -1.50 8.03
N LYS A 556 -16.68 -1.70 7.30
CA LYS A 556 -16.66 -2.03 5.86
C LYS A 556 -16.28 -0.82 5.00
N THR A 557 -16.58 0.38 5.46
CA THR A 557 -16.37 1.62 4.69
C THR A 557 -15.22 2.43 5.26
N THR A 558 -14.52 3.18 4.39
CA THR A 558 -13.41 4.03 4.83
C THR A 558 -13.81 5.07 5.89
N PRO A 559 -14.88 5.87 5.74
CA PRO A 559 -15.24 6.86 6.76
C PRO A 559 -15.48 6.25 8.15
N GLU A 560 -16.12 5.08 8.20
CA GLU A 560 -16.35 4.33 9.45
C GLU A 560 -15.04 3.81 10.04
N ALA A 561 -14.17 3.20 9.22
CA ALA A 561 -12.90 2.65 9.67
C ALA A 561 -11.95 3.74 10.21
N LEU A 562 -11.93 4.91 9.58
CA LEU A 562 -11.05 6.01 9.96
C LEU A 562 -11.35 6.56 11.36
N LYS A 563 -12.57 6.39 11.90
CA LYS A 563 -12.92 6.84 13.26
C LYS A 563 -12.04 6.19 14.35
N ALA A 564 -11.49 5.01 14.08
CA ALA A 564 -10.57 4.35 14.99
C ALA A 564 -9.28 5.17 15.25
N ASN A 565 -8.84 5.99 14.29
CA ASN A 565 -7.66 6.84 14.42
C ASN A 565 -7.81 7.89 15.53
N ILE A 566 -9.01 8.42 15.72
CA ILE A 566 -9.31 9.46 16.73
C ILE A 566 -9.94 8.90 18.00
N SER A 567 -9.94 7.58 18.17
CA SER A 567 -10.35 6.97 19.44
C SER A 567 -9.38 7.40 20.55
N GLU A 568 -9.90 7.63 21.77
CA GLU A 568 -9.05 7.96 22.92
C GLU A 568 -7.97 6.90 23.16
N LYS A 569 -8.27 5.64 22.82
CA LYS A 569 -7.32 4.53 22.87
C LYS A 569 -6.16 4.70 21.87
N ALA A 570 -6.44 5.09 20.63
CA ALA A 570 -5.42 5.32 19.62
C ALA A 570 -4.58 6.57 19.94
N ILE A 571 -5.22 7.65 20.38
CA ILE A 571 -4.52 8.88 20.78
C ILE A 571 -3.57 8.60 21.95
N ALA A 572 -4.06 7.94 23.01
CA ALA A 572 -3.24 7.58 24.16
C ALA A 572 -2.05 6.68 23.77
N LEU A 573 -2.26 5.71 22.87
CA LEU A 573 -1.18 4.86 22.34
C LEU A 573 -0.06 5.71 21.73
N PHE A 574 -0.39 6.58 20.79
CA PHE A 574 0.62 7.34 20.06
C PHE A 574 1.31 8.39 20.94
N GLU A 575 0.60 9.04 21.86
CA GLU A 575 1.17 10.00 22.81
C GLU A 575 2.09 9.31 23.82
N GLU A 576 1.68 8.18 24.41
CA GLU A 576 2.50 7.41 25.35
C GLU A 576 3.79 6.92 24.68
N MET A 577 3.67 6.44 23.45
CA MET A 577 4.79 5.94 22.66
C MET A 577 5.63 7.06 22.02
N LYS A 578 5.20 8.32 22.14
CA LYS A 578 5.84 9.52 21.56
C LYS A 578 6.04 9.42 20.04
N VAL A 579 5.12 8.74 19.36
CA VAL A 579 5.17 8.54 17.90
C VAL A 579 4.44 9.68 17.19
N MET A 580 3.25 10.02 17.66
CA MET A 580 2.46 11.16 17.17
C MET A 580 1.76 11.86 18.34
N THR A 581 1.50 13.14 18.19
CA THR A 581 0.71 13.99 19.08
C THR A 581 -0.76 13.95 18.68
N ARG A 582 -1.67 14.30 19.60
CA ARG A 582 -3.11 14.43 19.28
C ARG A 582 -3.38 15.30 18.04
N VAL A 583 -2.69 16.44 17.91
CA VAL A 583 -2.83 17.35 16.76
C VAL A 583 -2.46 16.66 15.45
N GLU A 584 -1.34 15.92 15.41
CA GLU A 584 -0.94 15.16 14.21
C GLU A 584 -1.95 14.07 13.84
N ILE A 585 -2.57 13.42 14.83
CA ILE A 585 -3.56 12.35 14.64
C ILE A 585 -4.87 12.91 14.09
N GLU A 586 -5.38 13.97 14.70
CA GLU A 586 -6.62 14.64 14.26
C GLU A 586 -6.47 15.20 12.84
N ALA A 587 -5.31 15.81 12.53
CA ALA A 587 -5.03 16.33 11.20
C ALA A 587 -4.97 15.23 10.14
N ARG A 588 -4.34 14.09 10.44
CA ARG A 588 -4.30 12.93 9.52
C ARG A 588 -5.69 12.36 9.27
N TYR A 589 -6.51 12.25 10.32
CA TYR A 589 -7.89 11.82 10.19
C TYR A 589 -8.69 12.73 9.25
N GLU A 590 -8.57 14.05 9.42
CA GLU A 590 -9.24 15.02 8.55
C GLU A 590 -8.75 14.94 7.10
N ILE A 591 -7.42 14.85 6.88
CA ILE A 591 -6.83 14.68 5.54
C ILE A 591 -7.39 13.44 4.84
N GLU A 592 -7.48 12.32 5.54
CA GLU A 592 -7.93 11.04 4.97
C GLU A 592 -9.43 11.08 4.61
N LEU A 593 -10.26 11.73 5.44
CA LEU A 593 -11.67 11.97 5.13
C LEU A 593 -11.85 12.91 3.92
N GLU A 594 -11.03 13.95 3.83
CA GLU A 594 -11.03 14.84 2.67
C GLU A 594 -10.58 14.12 1.40
N GLU A 595 -9.52 13.31 1.47
CA GLU A 595 -9.02 12.53 0.34
C GLU A 595 -10.11 11.57 -0.15
N TYR A 596 -10.75 10.83 0.76
CA TYR A 596 -11.88 9.97 0.45
C TYR A 596 -12.99 10.74 -0.28
N THR A 597 -13.41 11.87 0.31
CA THR A 597 -14.45 12.75 -0.24
C THR A 597 -14.10 13.21 -1.66
N LYS A 598 -12.86 13.69 -1.87
CA LYS A 598 -12.38 14.19 -3.16
C LYS A 598 -12.32 13.08 -4.20
N ASN A 599 -11.84 11.88 -3.84
CA ASN A 599 -11.81 10.73 -4.74
C ASN A 599 -13.22 10.34 -5.20
N ILE A 600 -14.16 10.11 -4.27
CA ILE A 600 -15.55 9.78 -4.63
C ILE A 600 -16.21 10.94 -5.40
N GLN A 601 -15.88 12.19 -5.09
CA GLN A 601 -16.38 13.33 -5.86
C GLN A 601 -15.88 13.33 -7.30
N ILE A 602 -14.59 13.05 -7.54
CA ILE A 602 -14.00 12.95 -8.88
C ILE A 602 -14.67 11.81 -9.66
N GLU A 603 -14.78 10.62 -9.07
CA GLU A 603 -15.49 9.49 -9.68
C GLU A 603 -16.94 9.86 -10.03
N GLY A 604 -17.65 10.50 -9.11
CA GLY A 604 -19.01 10.98 -9.33
C GLY A 604 -19.13 12.07 -10.40
N ARG A 605 -18.09 12.85 -10.67
CA ARG A 605 -18.05 13.78 -11.82
C ARG A 605 -17.86 13.02 -13.11
N LEU A 606 -16.85 12.14 -13.14
CA LEU A 606 -16.47 11.39 -14.32
C LEU A 606 -17.58 10.44 -14.79
N ILE A 607 -18.21 9.68 -13.90
CA ILE A 607 -19.28 8.76 -14.30
C ILE A 607 -20.48 9.50 -14.89
N GLY A 608 -20.85 10.65 -14.32
CA GLY A 608 -21.94 11.48 -14.84
C GLY A 608 -21.61 12.10 -16.19
N ASP A 609 -20.38 12.59 -16.36
CA ASP A 609 -19.87 13.16 -17.59
C ASP A 609 -19.79 12.12 -18.71
N ILE A 610 -19.13 10.99 -18.46
CA ILE A 610 -18.96 9.90 -19.43
C ILE A 610 -20.32 9.30 -19.82
N ALA A 611 -21.20 9.07 -18.85
CA ALA A 611 -22.54 8.55 -19.14
C ALA A 611 -23.34 9.48 -20.08
N ARG A 612 -23.28 10.80 -19.86
CA ARG A 612 -24.03 11.79 -20.67
C ARG A 612 -23.39 12.15 -21.99
N ASN A 613 -22.07 12.24 -22.04
CA ASN A 613 -21.35 12.77 -23.20
C ASN A 613 -20.79 11.66 -24.11
N HIS A 614 -20.60 10.43 -23.61
CA HIS A 614 -20.07 9.32 -24.39
C HIS A 614 -21.11 8.22 -24.62
N VAL A 615 -21.77 7.73 -23.56
CA VAL A 615 -22.68 6.57 -23.62
C VAL A 615 -24.03 6.95 -24.24
N VAL A 616 -24.74 7.93 -23.67
CA VAL A 616 -26.08 8.34 -24.15
C VAL A 616 -26.07 8.75 -25.63
N PRO A 617 -25.16 9.60 -26.12
CA PRO A 617 -25.18 10.01 -27.53
C PRO A 617 -24.92 8.83 -28.47
N THR A 618 -24.10 7.87 -28.04
CA THR A 618 -23.84 6.63 -28.79
C THR A 618 -25.08 5.74 -28.84
N ALA A 619 -25.79 5.59 -27.73
CA ALA A 619 -27.05 4.86 -27.68
C ALA A 619 -28.16 5.52 -28.53
N VAL A 620 -28.27 6.86 -28.50
CA VAL A 620 -29.24 7.62 -29.34
C VAL A 620 -28.94 7.46 -30.82
N ARG A 621 -27.67 7.50 -31.24
CA ARG A 621 -27.29 7.26 -32.65
C ARG A 621 -27.73 5.87 -33.13
N TYR A 622 -27.48 4.85 -32.32
CA TYR A 622 -27.90 3.50 -32.65
C TYR A 622 -29.43 3.37 -32.64
N GLN A 623 -30.10 3.98 -31.66
CA GLN A 623 -31.56 4.02 -31.60
C GLN A 623 -32.18 4.65 -32.85
N ASN A 624 -31.60 5.74 -33.38
CA ASN A 624 -32.07 6.33 -34.64
C ASN A 624 -31.91 5.37 -35.81
N THR A 625 -30.85 4.57 -35.85
CA THR A 625 -30.65 3.53 -36.89
C THR A 625 -31.75 2.49 -36.83
N LEU A 626 -32.13 2.04 -35.62
CA LEU A 626 -33.25 1.11 -35.43
C LEU A 626 -34.59 1.73 -35.82
N ILE A 627 -34.81 3.01 -35.49
CA ILE A 627 -36.04 3.73 -35.85
C ILE A 627 -36.19 3.83 -37.37
N GLU A 628 -35.12 4.17 -38.09
CA GLU A 628 -35.15 4.23 -39.56
C GLU A 628 -35.40 2.85 -40.17
N ASN A 629 -34.83 1.78 -39.59
CA ASN A 629 -35.14 0.42 -40.01
C ASN A 629 -36.63 0.08 -39.84
N VAL A 630 -37.22 0.38 -38.67
CA VAL A 630 -38.65 0.12 -38.39
C VAL A 630 -39.55 0.94 -39.32
N LYS A 631 -39.20 2.20 -39.63
CA LYS A 631 -39.92 3.02 -40.61
C LYS A 631 -39.89 2.38 -42.00
N GLY A 632 -38.72 1.94 -42.46
CA GLY A 632 -38.59 1.26 -43.75
C GLY A 632 -39.40 -0.04 -43.81
N LEU A 633 -39.38 -0.85 -42.74
CA LEU A 633 -40.23 -2.04 -42.65
C LEU A 633 -41.73 -1.69 -42.71
N LYS A 634 -42.14 -0.62 -42.03
CA LYS A 634 -43.52 -0.14 -42.07
C LYS A 634 -43.94 0.33 -43.47
N GLU A 635 -43.05 1.01 -44.19
CA GLU A 635 -43.30 1.45 -45.57
C GLU A 635 -43.48 0.26 -46.53
N ILE A 636 -42.70 -0.82 -46.34
CA ILE A 636 -42.75 -2.02 -47.20
C ILE A 636 -43.94 -2.92 -46.86
N PHE A 637 -44.20 -3.17 -45.56
CA PHE A 637 -45.15 -4.18 -45.08
C PHE A 637 -46.51 -3.59 -44.61
N GLY A 638 -46.68 -2.27 -44.63
CA GLY A 638 -47.94 -1.63 -44.27
C GLY A 638 -48.37 -1.93 -42.83
N ASN A 639 -49.57 -2.52 -42.64
CA ASN A 639 -50.10 -2.84 -41.31
C ASN A 639 -49.49 -4.11 -40.71
N ASP A 640 -48.90 -5.00 -41.52
CA ASP A 640 -48.35 -6.28 -41.06
C ASP A 640 -46.93 -6.15 -40.52
N TYR A 641 -46.34 -4.95 -40.57
CA TYR A 641 -44.97 -4.68 -40.13
C TYR A 641 -44.70 -5.04 -38.66
N GLN A 642 -45.75 -5.07 -37.82
CA GLN A 642 -45.63 -5.39 -36.40
C GLN A 642 -45.07 -6.80 -36.17
N GLY A 643 -45.43 -7.77 -37.02
CA GLY A 643 -44.94 -9.15 -36.88
C GLY A 643 -43.46 -9.32 -37.26
N VAL A 644 -42.91 -8.42 -38.07
CA VAL A 644 -41.51 -8.47 -38.54
C VAL A 644 -40.58 -7.48 -37.83
N ALA A 645 -41.15 -6.45 -37.16
CA ALA A 645 -40.42 -5.38 -36.49
C ALA A 645 -40.49 -5.44 -34.96
N ASP A 646 -41.13 -6.46 -34.37
CA ASP A 646 -41.39 -6.55 -32.92
C ASP A 646 -40.10 -6.46 -32.09
N GLU A 647 -39.08 -7.22 -32.47
CA GLU A 647 -37.79 -7.24 -31.78
C GLU A 647 -37.09 -5.86 -31.82
N GLN A 648 -37.13 -5.18 -32.96
CA GLN A 648 -36.53 -3.85 -33.14
C GLN A 648 -37.29 -2.81 -32.32
N ILE A 649 -38.62 -2.86 -32.30
CA ILE A 649 -39.46 -1.97 -31.49
C ILE A 649 -39.17 -2.19 -30.00
N GLU A 650 -39.04 -3.44 -29.55
CA GLU A 650 -38.71 -3.75 -28.17
C GLU A 650 -37.30 -3.28 -27.78
N LEU A 651 -36.32 -3.47 -28.66
CA LEU A 651 -34.97 -2.96 -28.47
C LEU A 651 -34.95 -1.42 -28.35
N ILE A 652 -35.71 -0.70 -29.18
CA ILE A 652 -35.87 0.76 -29.09
C ILE A 652 -36.43 1.16 -27.72
N LYS A 653 -37.49 0.48 -27.24
CA LYS A 653 -38.08 0.76 -25.91
C LYS A 653 -37.06 0.54 -24.79
N ARG A 654 -36.30 -0.56 -24.83
CA ARG A 654 -35.28 -0.89 -23.83
C ARG A 654 -34.17 0.16 -23.81
N ILE A 655 -33.66 0.56 -24.97
CA ILE A 655 -32.65 1.63 -25.09
C ILE A 655 -33.20 2.94 -24.51
N SER A 656 -34.42 3.34 -24.88
CA SER A 656 -35.09 4.54 -24.33
C SER A 656 -35.19 4.49 -22.81
N ASN A 657 -35.55 3.34 -22.24
CA ASN A 657 -35.66 3.18 -20.79
C ASN A 657 -34.30 3.33 -20.11
N HIS A 658 -33.26 2.69 -20.64
CA HIS A 658 -31.90 2.83 -20.08
C HIS A 658 -31.38 4.27 -20.15
N ILE A 659 -31.59 4.97 -21.28
CA ILE A 659 -31.24 6.39 -21.42
C ILE A 659 -31.98 7.24 -20.39
N LYS A 660 -33.30 7.04 -20.23
CA LYS A 660 -34.12 7.75 -19.24
C LYS A 660 -33.57 7.55 -17.83
N MET A 661 -33.27 6.30 -17.47
CA MET A 661 -32.74 5.98 -16.15
C MET A 661 -31.36 6.60 -15.92
N ILE A 662 -30.46 6.56 -16.90
CA ILE A 662 -29.15 7.24 -16.80
C ILE A 662 -29.32 8.73 -16.51
N HIS A 663 -30.17 9.43 -17.26
CA HIS A 663 -30.40 10.86 -17.02
C HIS A 663 -30.90 11.12 -15.60
N SER A 664 -31.96 10.41 -15.19
CA SER A 664 -32.58 10.57 -13.87
C SER A 664 -31.61 10.29 -12.73
N LYS A 665 -30.81 9.23 -12.82
CA LYS A 665 -29.84 8.86 -11.78
C LYS A 665 -28.64 9.79 -11.73
N VAL A 666 -28.17 10.27 -12.88
CA VAL A 666 -27.11 11.29 -12.91
C VAL A 666 -27.61 12.61 -12.32
N ASP A 667 -28.84 13.04 -12.61
CA ASP A 667 -29.42 14.26 -11.99
C ASP A 667 -29.54 14.11 -10.47
N ALA A 668 -30.07 12.98 -10.00
CA ALA A 668 -30.20 12.70 -8.57
C ALA A 668 -28.82 12.67 -7.86
N MET A 669 -27.82 12.07 -8.48
CA MET A 669 -26.45 12.05 -7.97
C MET A 669 -25.85 13.47 -7.91
N ILE A 670 -26.10 14.32 -8.92
CA ILE A 670 -25.64 15.71 -8.93
C ILE A 670 -26.25 16.49 -7.75
N GLU A 671 -27.55 16.33 -7.50
CA GLU A 671 -28.22 16.98 -6.36
C GLU A 671 -27.69 16.46 -5.02
N ALA A 672 -27.52 15.13 -4.86
CA ALA A 672 -26.92 14.55 -3.66
C ALA A 672 -25.51 15.11 -3.39
N ARG A 673 -24.71 15.29 -4.44
CA ARG A 673 -23.37 15.91 -4.35
C ARG A 673 -23.45 17.38 -3.97
N LYS A 674 -24.41 18.15 -4.51
CA LYS A 674 -24.61 19.56 -4.13
C LYS A 674 -24.93 19.68 -2.65
N GLU A 675 -25.80 18.81 -2.12
CA GLU A 675 -26.10 18.83 -0.68
C GLU A 675 -24.91 18.38 0.17
N ALA A 676 -24.20 17.31 -0.22
CA ALA A 676 -22.99 16.87 0.50
C ALA A 676 -21.90 17.96 0.52
N ASN A 677 -21.75 18.74 -0.55
CA ASN A 677 -20.76 19.82 -0.62
C ASN A 677 -21.05 21.00 0.30
N LYS A 678 -22.30 21.19 0.76
CA LYS A 678 -22.67 22.26 1.70
C LYS A 678 -22.29 21.91 3.14
N LEU A 679 -21.99 20.65 3.43
CA LEU A 679 -21.59 20.20 4.77
C LEU A 679 -20.22 20.78 5.13
N ILE A 680 -20.09 21.24 6.38
CA ILE A 680 -18.88 21.90 6.85
C ILE A 680 -17.87 20.86 7.33
N SER A 681 -18.30 19.92 8.19
CA SER A 681 -17.45 18.88 8.75
C SER A 681 -16.95 17.92 7.67
N ALA A 682 -15.66 17.58 7.71
CA ALA A 682 -15.06 16.56 6.84
C ALA A 682 -15.71 15.19 7.05
N GLU A 683 -16.05 14.85 8.30
CA GLU A 683 -16.70 13.57 8.65
C GLU A 683 -18.10 13.48 8.06
N GLU A 684 -18.95 14.47 8.30
CA GLU A 684 -20.33 14.48 7.76
C GLU A 684 -20.32 14.46 6.23
N LYS A 685 -19.36 15.15 5.62
CA LYS A 685 -19.18 15.18 4.16
C LYS A 685 -18.75 13.81 3.64
N ALA A 686 -17.76 13.17 4.24
CA ALA A 686 -17.32 11.83 3.86
C ALA A 686 -18.45 10.80 4.01
N ASP A 687 -19.20 10.85 5.11
CA ASP A 687 -20.37 10.00 5.35
C ASP A 687 -21.48 10.25 4.30
N ALA A 688 -21.73 11.51 3.93
CA ALA A 688 -22.70 11.84 2.88
C ALA A 688 -22.25 11.33 1.49
N TYR A 689 -20.98 11.45 1.15
CA TYR A 689 -20.45 10.91 -0.09
C TYR A 689 -20.52 9.37 -0.12
N CYS A 690 -20.16 8.70 0.97
CA CYS A 690 -20.23 7.26 1.10
C CYS A 690 -21.66 6.73 0.99
N ASN A 691 -22.60 7.31 1.73
CA ASN A 691 -23.93 6.74 1.91
C ASN A 691 -25.00 7.32 0.96
N LYS A 692 -24.78 8.51 0.40
CA LYS A 692 -25.78 9.20 -0.44
C LYS A 692 -25.32 9.47 -1.86
N VAL A 693 -24.01 9.51 -2.15
CA VAL A 693 -23.50 9.77 -3.51
C VAL A 693 -23.03 8.50 -4.19
N LYS A 694 -22.11 7.76 -3.55
CA LYS A 694 -21.51 6.53 -4.10
C LYS A 694 -22.54 5.48 -4.57
N PRO A 695 -23.70 5.27 -3.90
CA PRO A 695 -24.68 4.27 -4.36
C PRO A 695 -25.22 4.51 -5.78
N PHE A 696 -25.25 5.76 -6.25
CA PHE A 696 -25.68 6.04 -7.62
C PHE A 696 -24.72 5.49 -8.67
N PHE A 697 -23.47 5.20 -8.32
CA PHE A 697 -22.46 4.75 -9.29
C PHE A 697 -22.85 3.39 -9.86
N ASP A 698 -23.28 2.45 -9.01
CA ASP A 698 -23.70 1.12 -9.42
C ASP A 698 -24.99 1.17 -10.26
N GLU A 699 -25.93 2.06 -9.91
CA GLU A 699 -27.16 2.25 -10.69
C GLU A 699 -26.91 2.82 -12.09
N ILE A 700 -26.05 3.84 -12.19
CA ILE A 700 -25.67 4.44 -13.47
C ILE A 700 -24.88 3.43 -14.31
N ARG A 701 -23.92 2.75 -13.69
CA ARG A 701 -23.11 1.70 -14.31
C ARG A 701 -23.99 0.61 -14.89
N TYR A 702 -24.93 0.08 -14.11
CA TYR A 702 -25.84 -0.98 -14.56
C TYR A 702 -26.52 -0.63 -15.89
N HIS A 703 -27.06 0.58 -16.01
CA HIS A 703 -27.74 1.00 -17.23
C HIS A 703 -26.76 1.26 -18.40
N CYS A 704 -25.57 1.79 -18.14
CA CYS A 704 -24.55 1.97 -19.17
C CYS A 704 -24.03 0.63 -19.70
N ASP A 705 -23.75 -0.32 -18.81
CA ASP A 705 -23.25 -1.65 -19.15
C ASP A 705 -24.31 -2.44 -19.96
N LYS A 706 -25.61 -2.27 -19.64
CA LYS A 706 -26.69 -2.82 -20.46
C LYS A 706 -26.74 -2.20 -21.86
N LEU A 707 -26.51 -0.89 -22.00
CA LEU A 707 -26.42 -0.26 -23.32
C LEU A 707 -25.21 -0.76 -24.11
N GLU A 708 -24.07 -1.03 -23.47
CA GLU A 708 -22.88 -1.60 -24.13
C GLU A 708 -23.17 -2.93 -24.83
N THR A 709 -24.05 -3.75 -24.24
CA THR A 709 -24.46 -5.04 -24.83
C THR A 709 -25.49 -4.92 -25.96
N MET A 710 -26.21 -3.80 -26.03
CA MET A 710 -27.31 -3.61 -26.98
C MET A 710 -26.89 -2.80 -28.21
N VAL A 711 -25.96 -1.87 -28.02
CA VAL A 711 -25.47 -0.99 -29.08
C VAL A 711 -24.41 -1.71 -29.91
N ASP A 712 -24.45 -1.46 -31.22
CA ASP A 712 -23.43 -1.94 -32.17
C ASP A 712 -22.00 -1.62 -31.69
N ASP A 713 -21.11 -2.62 -31.75
CA ASP A 713 -19.72 -2.52 -31.33
C ASP A 713 -18.94 -1.46 -32.11
N GLU A 714 -19.30 -1.25 -33.39
CA GLU A 714 -18.67 -0.24 -34.26
C GLU A 714 -18.93 1.20 -33.79
N LEU A 715 -20.05 1.43 -33.12
CA LEU A 715 -20.43 2.76 -32.62
C LEU A 715 -19.88 3.04 -31.22
N TRP A 716 -19.60 1.99 -30.45
CA TRP A 716 -19.21 2.11 -29.05
C TRP A 716 -17.85 2.79 -28.86
N THR A 717 -17.84 3.88 -28.09
CA THR A 717 -16.71 4.84 -28.01
C THR A 717 -15.62 4.46 -27.03
N LEU A 718 -15.97 3.78 -25.94
CA LEU A 718 -15.02 3.39 -24.89
C LEU A 718 -14.45 2.02 -25.21
N THR A 719 -13.14 1.83 -24.99
CA THR A 719 -12.54 0.49 -25.11
C THR A 719 -13.19 -0.47 -24.12
N LYS A 720 -13.60 -1.64 -24.62
CA LYS A 720 -14.33 -2.66 -23.85
C LYS A 720 -13.38 -3.46 -22.97
N TYR A 721 -13.89 -4.12 -21.93
CA TYR A 721 -13.05 -4.93 -21.04
C TYR A 721 -12.31 -6.04 -21.79
N ARG A 722 -12.95 -6.68 -22.78
CA ARG A 722 -12.31 -7.72 -23.61
C ARG A 722 -11.06 -7.23 -24.35
N GLU A 723 -10.96 -5.92 -24.59
CA GLU A 723 -9.81 -5.30 -25.24
C GLU A 723 -8.77 -4.88 -24.20
N LEU A 724 -9.20 -4.23 -23.11
CA LEU A 724 -8.31 -3.77 -22.02
C LEU A 724 -7.56 -4.92 -21.31
N LEU A 725 -8.19 -6.09 -21.21
CA LEU A 725 -7.67 -7.23 -20.45
C LEU A 725 -6.88 -8.24 -21.28
N PHE A 726 -7.05 -8.25 -22.60
CA PHE A 726 -6.49 -9.31 -23.46
C PHE A 726 -5.72 -8.79 -24.69
N THR A 727 -5.63 -7.47 -24.89
CA THR A 727 -4.91 -6.88 -26.03
C THR A 727 -3.68 -6.13 -25.52
N ASN A 728 -2.48 -6.69 -25.74
CA ASN A 728 -1.18 -6.10 -25.37
C ASN A 728 -0.20 -6.09 -26.53
#